data_AF-A0A816M2N2-F1
#
_entry.id   AF-A0A816M2N2-F1
#
_cell.length_a   1.000
_cell.length_b   1.000
_cell.length_c   1.000
_cell.angle_alpha   90.00
_cell.angle_beta   90.00
_cell.angle_gamma   90.00
#
_symmetry.space_group_name_H-M   'P 1'
#
loop_
_entity.id
_entity.type
_entity.pdbx_description
1 polymer ?
#
loop_
_entity_poly.entity_id
_entity_poly.type
_entity_poly.pdbx_seq_one_letter_code
_entity_poly.pdbx_strand_id
1 'polypeptide(L)'
;MFLLLLLSVLLYNTSQGKHEESEPQRLNHERYLPSSTWPSFTNKNGSYIYFMGLFLKYRTSTTLAKHFQTSAEPAMFRAAILLAQRLNMTINGKQIAYHIEETSGCDVIEALNSTCVYIAEYQILGIVGPEYSTEAKTLASFGNRAGLPIIGYSTTEPELSDRYTYRTFYRLPPSDVIKALALLKLFQKYKWSFANVIYQGDSYGQGGLQALNEAFRGEVKISCSIRFDLLTDTIENLRRQLEVSPSRIVVVMANANVTTKILHLALEAGDILAPSFLWILTAGNSSMSIPHHQNINQLTGILMLRLVPPHTFDISTNTYLLNEALNIWKENDADSFHQNWPQLDVFALYAFDAIWMLILAFQELCQQNATNCLSFENHFDCFANHLTAGNELHRILQTMNFTGVTGLVQFGSNKTDRVDGIGAHYVIENIQPPRANSHRLQIVEVLRLNGTKLNITRNSETEWMPTGNRIRWPRKWDEAPTDYALLKGKTLNITVYISPPFFMKTSSPDIHGQYLYEGYIHELLLLLKEKIGFNFTYTVASNETSYDELVECVQNRTCEIVIADLAITSSRQSKIDFSAPIYHNALRLVVRKSKQKTIDQFAFLKPFSLSLWLMIIGLIYMSSALFISIYEYQKTSNAVSENQETGNHVNERQKTKTNATQADKKIKKRV
;
A
#
# COMPACT_ATOMS: atom_id res chain seq x y z
N MET A 1 -72.25 -7.76 -8.87
CA MET A 1 -70.78 -7.64 -8.75
C MET A 1 -70.06 -8.94 -8.38
N PHE A 2 -70.76 -10.05 -8.06
CA PHE A 2 -70.14 -11.39 -7.93
C PHE A 2 -70.32 -12.29 -9.18
N LEU A 3 -71.20 -11.91 -10.12
CA LEU A 3 -71.38 -12.62 -11.40
C LEU A 3 -70.41 -12.19 -12.52
N LEU A 4 -69.65 -11.10 -12.33
CA LEU A 4 -68.71 -10.58 -13.34
C LEU A 4 -67.29 -11.15 -13.20
N LEU A 5 -66.97 -11.81 -12.09
CA LEU A 5 -65.67 -12.47 -11.84
C LEU A 5 -65.64 -13.95 -12.27
N LEU A 6 -66.80 -14.56 -12.52
CA LEU A 6 -66.91 -15.95 -13.00
C LEU A 6 -66.85 -16.10 -14.52
N LEU A 7 -67.04 -15.01 -15.27
CA LEU A 7 -66.99 -15.00 -16.74
C LEU A 7 -65.59 -14.74 -17.33
N SER A 8 -64.62 -14.27 -16.54
CA SER A 8 -63.23 -14.11 -16.99
C SER A 8 -62.40 -15.40 -16.94
N VAL A 9 -62.82 -16.39 -16.14
CA VAL A 9 -62.12 -17.68 -16.01
C VAL A 9 -62.52 -18.68 -17.10
N LEU A 10 -63.69 -18.52 -17.71
CA LEU A 10 -64.18 -19.42 -18.77
C LEU A 10 -63.79 -19.00 -20.20
N LEU A 11 -63.22 -17.81 -20.40
CA LEU A 11 -62.84 -17.29 -21.72
C LEU A 11 -61.33 -17.38 -22.05
N TYR A 12 -60.49 -17.88 -21.13
CA TYR A 12 -59.06 -18.08 -21.40
C TYR A 12 -58.72 -19.50 -21.91
N ASN A 13 -59.66 -20.44 -21.85
CA ASN A 13 -59.40 -21.86 -22.15
C ASN A 13 -59.81 -22.34 -23.55
N THR A 14 -60.10 -21.44 -24.49
CA THR A 14 -60.50 -21.82 -25.86
C THR A 14 -59.91 -20.89 -26.91
N SER A 15 -58.60 -20.90 -27.08
CA SER A 15 -57.94 -20.44 -28.32
C SER A 15 -56.55 -21.05 -28.45
N GLN A 16 -56.50 -22.27 -28.98
CA GLN A 16 -55.67 -22.66 -30.14
C GLN A 16 -55.63 -24.19 -30.21
N GLY A 17 -56.29 -24.72 -31.24
CA GLY A 17 -56.25 -26.13 -31.60
C GLY A 17 -55.08 -26.45 -32.53
N LYS A 18 -54.70 -27.73 -32.47
CA LYS A 18 -54.23 -28.62 -33.55
C LYS A 18 -53.08 -28.13 -34.43
N HIS A 19 -51.92 -28.78 -34.28
CA HIS A 19 -51.25 -29.44 -35.40
C HIS A 19 -50.51 -30.71 -34.92
N GLU A 20 -50.96 -31.83 -35.47
CA GLU A 20 -50.31 -33.11 -35.79
C GLU A 20 -49.14 -33.64 -34.94
N GLU A 21 -49.42 -34.78 -34.29
CA GLU A 21 -48.45 -35.85 -34.04
C GLU A 21 -47.80 -36.27 -35.36
N SER A 22 -46.48 -36.12 -35.43
CA SER A 22 -45.63 -36.97 -36.26
C SER A 22 -44.62 -37.65 -35.35
N GLU A 23 -44.76 -38.96 -35.22
CA GLU A 23 -43.72 -39.86 -34.71
C GLU A 23 -42.46 -39.72 -35.58
N PRO A 24 -41.27 -39.63 -34.99
CA PRO A 24 -40.10 -40.21 -35.63
C PRO A 24 -39.47 -41.24 -34.70
N GLN A 25 -39.69 -42.49 -35.10
CA GLN A 25 -38.66 -43.51 -35.25
C GLN A 25 -37.73 -43.76 -34.06
N ARG A 26 -37.97 -44.91 -33.43
CA ARG A 26 -36.96 -45.71 -32.73
C ARG A 26 -35.63 -45.73 -33.51
N LEU A 27 -34.63 -45.07 -32.96
CA LEU A 27 -33.22 -45.40 -33.20
C LEU A 27 -32.67 -45.97 -31.89
N ASN A 28 -32.69 -47.30 -31.81
CA ASN A 28 -31.95 -48.07 -30.82
C ASN A 28 -30.46 -47.85 -31.05
N HIS A 29 -29.77 -47.32 -30.04
CA HIS A 29 -28.46 -47.73 -29.51
C HIS A 29 -27.67 -46.54 -28.94
N GLU A 30 -28.16 -45.98 -27.84
CA GLU A 30 -27.24 -45.46 -26.83
C GLU A 30 -27.03 -46.56 -25.80
N ARG A 31 -25.81 -47.12 -25.80
CA ARG A 31 -25.31 -47.89 -24.66
C ARG A 31 -25.37 -46.96 -23.46
N TYR A 32 -26.34 -47.16 -22.57
CA TYR A 32 -26.31 -46.61 -21.22
C TYR A 32 -24.99 -47.06 -20.58
N LEU A 33 -24.01 -46.16 -20.54
CA LEU A 33 -22.90 -46.27 -19.61
C LEU A 33 -23.53 -46.26 -18.21
N PRO A 34 -23.21 -47.23 -17.33
CA PRO A 34 -23.70 -47.18 -15.95
C PRO A 34 -23.33 -45.84 -15.34
N SER A 35 -24.28 -45.17 -14.70
CA SER A 35 -24.09 -43.86 -14.07
C SER A 35 -22.90 -43.93 -13.12
N SER A 36 -21.79 -43.29 -13.51
CA SER A 36 -20.59 -43.19 -12.69
C SER A 36 -20.97 -42.42 -11.43
N THR A 37 -20.94 -43.08 -10.28
CA THR A 37 -21.24 -42.46 -8.98
C THR A 37 -20.13 -42.81 -8.02
N TRP A 38 -19.67 -41.80 -7.28
CA TRP A 38 -18.68 -42.00 -6.24
C TRP A 38 -19.17 -43.02 -5.20
N PRO A 39 -18.31 -43.94 -4.73
CA PRO A 39 -18.71 -44.95 -3.76
C PRO A 39 -19.08 -44.32 -2.43
N SER A 40 -20.06 -44.93 -1.75
CA SER A 40 -20.45 -44.59 -0.39
C SER A 40 -20.06 -45.72 0.57
N PHE A 41 -19.61 -45.36 1.76
CA PHE A 41 -19.10 -46.31 2.75
C PHE A 41 -20.04 -46.35 3.95
N THR A 42 -20.56 -47.54 4.29
CA THR A 42 -21.38 -47.75 5.49
C THR A 42 -20.63 -48.64 6.47
N ASN A 43 -20.40 -48.16 7.69
CA ASN A 43 -19.61 -48.87 8.69
C ASN A 43 -20.44 -49.91 9.45
N LYS A 44 -20.90 -50.97 8.78
CA LYS A 44 -21.73 -51.98 9.45
C LYS A 44 -20.96 -52.84 10.46
N ASN A 45 -19.64 -52.99 10.33
CA ASN A 45 -18.81 -53.91 11.12
C ASN A 45 -17.50 -53.31 11.69
N GLY A 46 -17.30 -51.99 11.68
CA GLY A 46 -16.05 -51.35 12.17
C GLY A 46 -14.82 -51.56 11.26
N SER A 47 -15.04 -51.98 10.01
CA SER A 47 -14.01 -52.31 9.02
C SER A 47 -13.32 -51.08 8.41
N TYR A 48 -13.92 -49.90 8.56
CA TYR A 48 -13.44 -48.66 7.97
C TYR A 48 -12.90 -47.69 9.03
N ILE A 49 -11.89 -46.93 8.63
CA ILE A 49 -11.48 -45.68 9.27
C ILE A 49 -11.88 -44.50 8.40
N TYR A 50 -12.20 -43.37 9.02
CA TYR A 50 -12.77 -42.24 8.31
C TYR A 50 -11.88 -40.99 8.41
N PHE A 51 -11.66 -40.37 7.26
CA PHE A 51 -11.18 -39.00 7.15
C PHE A 51 -12.31 -38.08 6.69
N MET A 52 -12.28 -36.82 7.11
CA MET A 52 -13.28 -35.83 6.73
C MET A 52 -12.70 -34.82 5.77
N GLY A 53 -13.43 -34.53 4.70
CA GLY A 53 -13.18 -33.40 3.82
C GLY A 53 -14.23 -32.31 4.01
N LEU A 54 -13.81 -31.08 4.25
CA LEU A 54 -14.65 -29.89 4.34
C LEU A 54 -14.43 -29.01 3.10
N PHE A 55 -15.44 -28.91 2.24
CA PHE A 55 -15.38 -28.19 0.96
C PHE A 55 -16.47 -27.11 0.88
N LEU A 56 -16.34 -26.17 -0.06
CA LEU A 56 -17.34 -25.11 -0.22
C LEU A 56 -18.64 -25.62 -0.84
N LYS A 57 -19.77 -25.17 -0.29
CA LYS A 57 -21.10 -25.35 -0.83
C LYS A 57 -21.39 -24.36 -1.95
N TYR A 58 -21.60 -24.85 -3.17
CA TYR A 58 -22.02 -24.00 -4.29
C TYR A 58 -23.53 -23.74 -4.23
N ARG A 59 -23.96 -22.48 -4.05
CA ARG A 59 -25.37 -22.09 -4.19
C ARG A 59 -25.77 -22.11 -5.68
N THR A 60 -26.41 -23.18 -6.13
CA THR A 60 -27.04 -23.20 -7.47
C THR A 60 -28.41 -22.54 -7.42
N SER A 61 -28.54 -21.36 -8.03
CA SER A 61 -29.84 -20.83 -8.46
C SER A 61 -30.10 -21.29 -9.89
N THR A 62 -30.65 -22.49 -10.06
CA THR A 62 -31.40 -23.05 -11.21
C THR A 62 -31.14 -24.56 -11.39
N THR A 63 -32.19 -25.28 -11.75
CA THR A 63 -32.20 -26.75 -11.97
C THR A 63 -31.33 -27.22 -13.14
N LEU A 64 -30.90 -26.33 -14.05
CA LEU A 64 -29.94 -26.64 -15.12
C LEU A 64 -28.47 -26.63 -14.66
N ALA A 65 -28.16 -26.01 -13.51
CA ALA A 65 -26.80 -25.91 -12.98
C ALA A 65 -26.39 -27.13 -12.12
N LYS A 66 -27.33 -28.03 -11.78
CA LYS A 66 -27.06 -29.26 -11.02
C LYS A 66 -26.18 -30.28 -11.76
N HIS A 67 -26.00 -30.15 -13.06
CA HIS A 67 -25.19 -31.07 -13.87
C HIS A 67 -23.76 -30.58 -14.14
N PHE A 68 -23.33 -29.44 -13.58
CA PHE A 68 -22.06 -28.81 -13.99
C PHE A 68 -20.98 -28.65 -12.92
N GLN A 69 -21.22 -28.88 -11.62
CA GLN A 69 -20.23 -28.52 -10.60
C GLN A 69 -20.22 -29.48 -9.39
N THR A 70 -19.54 -30.63 -9.53
CA THR A 70 -18.65 -31.05 -8.43
C THR A 70 -17.34 -30.30 -8.65
N SER A 71 -16.89 -29.56 -7.63
CA SER A 71 -15.61 -28.87 -7.72
C SER A 71 -14.45 -29.87 -7.75
N ALA A 72 -13.32 -29.47 -8.32
CA ALA A 72 -12.18 -30.35 -8.53
C ALA A 72 -11.58 -30.87 -7.21
N GLU A 73 -11.72 -30.11 -6.14
CA GLU A 73 -11.19 -30.35 -4.81
C GLU A 73 -11.77 -31.61 -4.13
N PRO A 74 -13.10 -31.75 -3.94
CA PRO A 74 -13.69 -32.98 -3.41
C PRO A 74 -13.44 -34.17 -4.33
N ALA A 75 -13.40 -33.99 -5.65
CA ALA A 75 -13.12 -35.07 -6.59
C ALA A 75 -11.69 -35.63 -6.42
N MET A 76 -10.68 -34.76 -6.34
CA MET A 76 -9.29 -35.17 -6.11
C MET A 76 -9.06 -35.77 -4.72
N PHE A 77 -9.78 -35.26 -3.70
CA PHE A 77 -9.79 -35.87 -2.36
C PHE A 77 -10.35 -37.31 -2.38
N ARG A 78 -11.49 -37.53 -3.04
CA ARG A 78 -12.06 -38.88 -3.19
C ARG A 78 -11.12 -39.79 -3.98
N ALA A 79 -10.55 -39.28 -5.07
CA ALA A 79 -9.64 -40.03 -5.93
C ALA A 79 -8.41 -40.54 -5.16
N ALA A 80 -7.84 -39.74 -4.26
CA ALA A 80 -6.71 -40.15 -3.43
C ALA A 80 -7.03 -41.35 -2.52
N ILE A 81 -8.20 -41.37 -1.88
CA ILE A 81 -8.62 -42.47 -1.00
C ILE A 81 -8.88 -43.74 -1.80
N LEU A 82 -9.55 -43.62 -2.95
CA LEU A 82 -9.77 -44.77 -3.83
C LEU A 82 -8.47 -45.30 -4.42
N LEU A 83 -7.50 -44.42 -4.69
CA LEU A 83 -6.17 -44.84 -5.11
C LEU A 83 -5.45 -45.61 -4.00
N ALA A 84 -5.53 -45.13 -2.75
CA ALA A 84 -4.96 -45.83 -1.60
C ALA A 84 -5.59 -47.23 -1.44
N GLN A 85 -6.91 -47.36 -1.62
CA GLN A 85 -7.60 -48.65 -1.63
C GLN A 85 -7.13 -49.56 -2.78
N ARG A 86 -6.98 -49.04 -4.01
CA ARG A 86 -6.46 -49.79 -5.17
C ARG A 86 -5.04 -50.31 -4.93
N LEU A 87 -4.23 -49.55 -4.17
CA LEU A 87 -2.88 -49.94 -3.76
C LEU A 87 -2.86 -50.82 -2.50
N ASN A 88 -4.02 -51.32 -2.06
CA ASN A 88 -4.20 -52.15 -0.86
C ASN A 88 -3.64 -51.52 0.42
N MET A 89 -3.65 -50.19 0.51
CA MET A 89 -3.24 -49.48 1.72
C MET A 89 -4.28 -49.68 2.82
N THR A 90 -3.82 -50.12 3.99
CA THR A 90 -4.65 -50.25 5.20
C THR A 90 -3.97 -49.56 6.37
N ILE A 91 -4.75 -49.18 7.38
CA ILE A 91 -4.26 -48.61 8.64
C ILE A 91 -4.76 -49.52 9.76
N ASN A 92 -3.83 -50.15 10.48
CA ASN A 92 -4.13 -51.16 11.50
C ASN A 92 -5.09 -52.27 11.01
N GLY A 93 -4.89 -52.72 9.76
CA GLY A 93 -5.73 -53.75 9.12
C GLY A 93 -7.12 -53.28 8.68
N LYS A 94 -7.48 -52.01 8.87
CA LYS A 94 -8.76 -51.43 8.44
C LYS A 94 -8.64 -50.71 7.09
N GLN A 95 -9.73 -50.73 6.34
CA GLN A 95 -9.85 -50.03 5.05
C GLN A 95 -10.07 -48.53 5.27
N ILE A 96 -9.62 -47.72 4.32
CA ILE A 96 -9.70 -46.26 4.42
C ILE A 96 -10.98 -45.77 3.74
N ALA A 97 -11.78 -44.93 4.40
CA ALA A 97 -13.00 -44.35 3.87
C ALA A 97 -13.04 -42.83 4.12
N TYR A 98 -14.03 -42.15 3.53
CA TYR A 98 -14.25 -40.71 3.72
C TYR A 98 -15.68 -40.35 4.09
N HIS A 99 -15.79 -39.19 4.73
CA HIS A 99 -16.97 -38.34 4.69
C HIS A 99 -16.63 -36.98 4.10
N ILE A 100 -17.58 -36.41 3.38
CA ILE A 100 -17.47 -35.07 2.82
C ILE A 100 -18.62 -34.25 3.35
N GLU A 101 -18.31 -33.05 3.81
CA GLU A 101 -19.29 -32.04 4.10
C GLU A 101 -19.01 -30.75 3.36
N GLU A 102 -20.11 -30.06 3.03
CA GLU A 102 -20.08 -28.80 2.31
C GLU A 102 -20.48 -27.66 3.26
N THR A 103 -19.59 -26.69 3.45
CA THR A 103 -19.83 -25.51 4.30
C THR A 103 -20.10 -24.28 3.46
N SER A 104 -20.88 -23.34 4.01
CA SER A 104 -21.11 -22.05 3.34
C SER A 104 -19.86 -21.18 3.25
N GLY A 105 -18.85 -21.47 4.08
CA GLY A 105 -17.59 -20.75 4.10
C GLY A 105 -17.60 -19.48 4.98
N CYS A 106 -18.78 -18.91 5.22
CA CYS A 106 -18.96 -17.71 6.01
C CYS A 106 -19.47 -17.99 7.42
N ASP A 107 -19.89 -19.23 7.70
CA ASP A 107 -20.44 -19.64 8.99
C ASP A 107 -19.50 -20.65 9.69
N VAL A 108 -18.70 -20.10 10.59
CA VAL A 108 -17.77 -20.86 11.41
C VAL A 108 -18.48 -21.88 12.31
N ILE A 109 -19.71 -21.58 12.75
CA ILE A 109 -20.50 -22.45 13.62
C ILE A 109 -21.03 -23.63 12.83
N GLU A 110 -21.46 -23.42 11.58
CA GLU A 110 -21.84 -24.50 10.66
C GLU A 110 -20.68 -25.50 10.50
N ALA A 111 -19.48 -25.03 10.17
CA ALA A 111 -18.30 -25.88 10.00
C ALA A 111 -17.92 -26.67 11.26
N LEU A 112 -17.96 -26.02 12.43
CA LEU A 112 -17.66 -26.67 13.72
C LEU A 112 -18.73 -27.69 14.10
N ASN A 113 -20.01 -27.36 13.91
CA ASN A 113 -21.12 -28.26 14.21
C ASN A 113 -21.05 -29.52 13.34
N SER A 114 -20.86 -29.36 12.03
CA SER A 114 -20.67 -30.49 11.12
C SER A 114 -19.49 -31.35 11.57
N THR A 115 -18.35 -30.74 11.87
CA THR A 115 -17.17 -31.48 12.40
C THR A 115 -17.51 -32.29 13.64
N CYS A 116 -18.24 -31.71 14.59
CA CYS A 116 -18.64 -32.40 15.82
C CYS A 116 -19.57 -33.59 15.59
N VAL A 117 -20.55 -33.47 14.70
CA VAL A 117 -21.47 -34.56 14.35
C VAL A 117 -20.67 -35.76 13.84
N TYR A 118 -19.77 -35.54 12.89
CA TYR A 118 -19.03 -36.65 12.31
C TYR A 118 -17.96 -37.23 13.24
N ILE A 119 -17.40 -36.42 14.15
CA ILE A 119 -16.50 -36.94 15.19
C ILE A 119 -17.25 -37.91 16.09
N ALA A 120 -18.45 -37.54 16.55
CA ALA A 120 -19.27 -38.36 17.43
C ALA A 120 -19.81 -39.62 16.74
N GLU A 121 -20.19 -39.53 15.46
CA GLU A 121 -20.80 -40.64 14.72
C GLU A 121 -19.78 -41.60 14.09
N TYR A 122 -18.67 -41.09 13.56
CA TYR A 122 -17.76 -41.86 12.69
C TYR A 122 -16.30 -41.92 13.18
N GLN A 123 -15.98 -41.28 14.31
CA GLN A 123 -14.62 -41.26 14.88
C GLN A 123 -13.55 -40.84 13.85
N ILE A 124 -13.75 -39.67 13.23
CA ILE A 124 -12.82 -39.13 12.24
C ILE A 124 -11.40 -39.00 12.81
N LEU A 125 -10.40 -39.45 12.04
CA LEU A 125 -8.98 -39.41 12.42
C LEU A 125 -8.25 -38.14 11.99
N GLY A 126 -8.79 -37.39 11.03
CA GLY A 126 -8.18 -36.15 10.54
C GLY A 126 -9.10 -35.40 9.57
N ILE A 127 -8.86 -34.11 9.44
CA ILE A 127 -9.71 -33.19 8.67
C ILE A 127 -8.86 -32.56 7.55
N VAL A 128 -9.37 -32.59 6.33
CA VAL A 128 -8.85 -31.84 5.18
C VAL A 128 -9.79 -30.68 4.90
N GLY A 129 -9.27 -29.46 4.93
CA GLY A 129 -10.07 -28.23 4.83
C GLY A 129 -10.22 -27.52 6.18
N PRO A 130 -11.13 -26.54 6.28
CA PRO A 130 -12.11 -26.10 5.26
C PRO A 130 -11.49 -25.23 4.16
N GLU A 131 -12.32 -24.75 3.21
CA GLU A 131 -11.84 -23.94 2.09
C GLU A 131 -11.42 -22.52 2.48
N TYR A 132 -12.19 -21.84 3.33
CA TYR A 132 -11.89 -20.47 3.72
C TYR A 132 -11.12 -20.40 5.05
N SER A 133 -10.15 -19.48 5.08
CA SER A 133 -9.25 -19.31 6.22
C SER A 133 -10.00 -18.94 7.52
N THR A 134 -11.12 -18.24 7.44
CA THR A 134 -11.92 -17.84 8.62
C THR A 134 -12.46 -19.07 9.38
N GLU A 135 -12.99 -20.06 8.67
CA GLU A 135 -13.43 -21.33 9.27
C GLU A 135 -12.23 -22.15 9.77
N ALA A 136 -11.15 -22.17 8.98
CA ALA A 136 -9.94 -22.92 9.30
C ALA A 136 -9.25 -22.46 10.59
N LYS A 137 -9.24 -21.17 10.91
CA LYS A 137 -8.70 -20.66 12.18
C LYS A 137 -9.40 -21.28 13.39
N THR A 138 -10.72 -21.40 13.32
CA THR A 138 -11.51 -21.96 14.43
C THR A 138 -11.31 -23.46 14.52
N LEU A 139 -11.37 -24.15 13.38
CA LEU A 139 -11.13 -25.59 13.35
C LEU A 139 -9.71 -25.93 13.78
N ALA A 140 -8.68 -25.19 13.37
CA ALA A 140 -7.29 -25.36 13.83
C ALA A 140 -7.16 -25.28 15.35
N SER A 141 -7.86 -24.33 15.99
CA SER A 141 -7.91 -24.24 17.46
C SER A 141 -8.59 -25.45 18.09
N PHE A 142 -9.71 -25.92 17.50
CA PHE A 142 -10.39 -27.13 17.93
C PHE A 142 -9.50 -28.38 17.77
N GLY A 143 -8.79 -28.51 16.64
CA GLY A 143 -7.88 -29.63 16.36
C GLY A 143 -6.77 -29.76 17.41
N ASN A 144 -6.22 -28.65 17.91
CA ASN A 144 -5.23 -28.68 18.97
C ASN A 144 -5.76 -29.34 20.25
N ARG A 145 -7.01 -29.03 20.61
CA ARG A 145 -7.68 -29.59 21.78
C ARG A 145 -8.00 -31.06 21.55
N ALA A 146 -8.51 -31.41 20.38
CA ALA A 146 -8.87 -32.78 20.02
C ALA A 146 -7.66 -33.69 19.73
N GLY A 147 -6.45 -33.13 19.60
CA GLY A 147 -5.27 -33.87 19.15
C GLY A 147 -5.36 -34.33 17.69
N LEU A 148 -6.28 -33.74 16.92
CA LEU A 148 -6.58 -34.13 15.54
C LEU A 148 -5.80 -33.25 14.54
N PRO A 149 -5.18 -33.84 13.50
CA PRO A 149 -4.52 -33.08 12.46
C PRO A 149 -5.54 -32.41 11.53
N ILE A 150 -5.28 -31.15 11.20
CA ILE A 150 -6.09 -30.38 10.27
C ILE A 150 -5.19 -29.88 9.15
N ILE A 151 -5.48 -30.33 7.93
CA ILE A 151 -4.67 -30.05 6.75
C ILE A 151 -5.38 -29.03 5.87
N GLY A 152 -4.85 -27.80 5.82
CA GLY A 152 -5.35 -26.74 4.97
C GLY A 152 -4.91 -26.95 3.52
N TYR A 153 -5.87 -27.11 2.60
CA TYR A 153 -5.59 -27.27 1.18
C TYR A 153 -5.70 -25.97 0.38
N SER A 154 -6.48 -24.98 0.85
CA SER A 154 -6.70 -23.69 0.16
C SER A 154 -6.61 -22.46 1.08
N THR A 155 -6.36 -22.67 2.37
CA THR A 155 -6.32 -21.61 3.37
C THR A 155 -4.96 -20.92 3.35
N THR A 156 -4.92 -19.61 3.13
CA THR A 156 -3.66 -18.86 2.86
C THR A 156 -3.38 -17.74 3.85
N GLU A 157 -4.24 -17.57 4.85
CA GLU A 157 -4.15 -16.51 5.87
C GLU A 157 -2.85 -16.58 6.71
N PRO A 158 -2.04 -15.50 6.80
CA PRO A 158 -0.74 -15.53 7.49
C PRO A 158 -0.75 -15.97 8.95
N GLU A 159 -1.79 -15.69 9.74
CA GLU A 159 -1.81 -16.08 11.16
C GLU A 159 -1.79 -17.60 11.36
N LEU A 160 -2.36 -18.35 10.41
CA LEU A 160 -2.34 -19.83 10.43
C LEU A 160 -0.92 -20.42 10.38
N SER A 161 0.10 -19.62 10.02
CA SER A 161 1.52 -20.04 10.00
C SER A 161 2.08 -20.33 11.41
N ASP A 162 1.47 -19.76 12.45
CA ASP A 162 1.98 -19.83 13.82
C ASP A 162 1.79 -21.23 14.41
N ARG A 163 2.91 -21.96 14.54
CA ARG A 163 2.93 -23.31 15.10
C ARG A 163 2.57 -23.33 16.59
N TYR A 164 2.83 -22.26 17.33
CA TYR A 164 2.51 -22.23 18.76
C TYR A 164 1.00 -22.19 18.96
N THR A 165 0.31 -21.31 18.24
CA THR A 165 -1.16 -21.19 18.28
C THR A 165 -1.85 -22.36 17.59
N TYR A 166 -1.31 -22.89 16.50
CA TYR A 166 -1.94 -23.93 15.67
C TYR A 166 -1.07 -25.18 15.55
N ARG A 167 -0.83 -25.85 16.68
CA ARG A 167 0.04 -27.03 16.78
C ARG A 167 -0.34 -28.13 15.78
N THR A 168 -1.59 -28.55 15.69
CA THR A 168 -2.02 -29.66 14.82
C THR A 168 -2.41 -29.25 13.41
N PHE A 169 -2.25 -27.96 13.06
CA PHE A 169 -2.55 -27.46 11.73
C PHE A 169 -1.34 -27.58 10.80
N TYR A 170 -1.58 -27.98 9.56
CA TYR A 170 -0.56 -28.10 8.52
C TYR A 170 -1.08 -27.51 7.22
N ARG A 171 -0.38 -26.52 6.68
CA ARG A 171 -0.78 -25.81 5.49
C ARG A 171 0.02 -26.25 4.27
N LEU A 172 -0.69 -26.71 3.24
CA LEU A 172 -0.07 -27.05 1.97
C LEU A 172 0.17 -25.86 1.03
N PRO A 173 -0.80 -24.95 0.79
CA PRO A 173 -0.55 -23.78 -0.06
C PRO A 173 0.37 -22.76 0.64
N PRO A 174 1.14 -21.97 -0.12
CA PRO A 174 1.96 -20.90 0.46
C PRO A 174 1.10 -19.82 1.11
N SER A 175 1.59 -19.21 2.20
CA SER A 175 0.89 -18.11 2.87
C SER A 175 0.84 -16.84 2.03
N ASP A 176 -0.10 -15.95 2.36
CA ASP A 176 -0.22 -14.64 1.74
C ASP A 176 0.98 -13.73 1.97
N VAL A 177 1.87 -14.05 2.91
CA VAL A 177 3.18 -13.41 3.00
C VAL A 177 3.97 -13.62 1.71
N ILE A 178 3.96 -14.84 1.16
CA ILE A 178 4.66 -15.15 -0.10
C ILE A 178 3.99 -14.46 -1.28
N LYS A 179 2.65 -14.44 -1.27
CA LYS A 179 1.84 -13.75 -2.27
C LYS A 179 2.13 -12.24 -2.28
N ALA A 180 2.22 -11.63 -1.09
CA ALA A 180 2.57 -10.22 -0.92
C ALA A 180 3.99 -9.90 -1.39
N LEU A 181 4.96 -10.79 -1.14
CA LEU A 181 6.33 -10.67 -1.67
C LEU A 181 6.38 -10.82 -3.20
N ALA A 182 5.59 -11.72 -3.77
CA ALA A 182 5.46 -11.85 -5.23
C ALA A 182 4.88 -10.58 -5.87
N LEU A 183 3.89 -9.96 -5.22
CA LEU A 183 3.37 -8.65 -5.62
C LEU A 183 4.42 -7.55 -5.46
N LEU A 184 5.21 -7.54 -4.39
CA LEU A 184 6.31 -6.58 -4.24
C LEU A 184 7.29 -6.68 -5.42
N LYS A 185 7.71 -7.90 -5.81
CA LYS A 185 8.56 -8.11 -6.98
C LYS A 185 7.93 -7.60 -8.27
N LEU A 186 6.60 -7.67 -8.40
CA LEU A 186 5.87 -7.13 -9.54
C LEU A 186 5.94 -5.59 -9.57
N PHE A 187 5.74 -4.95 -8.42
CA PHE A 187 5.84 -3.49 -8.26
C PHE A 187 7.27 -3.00 -8.54
N GLN A 188 8.28 -3.70 -8.03
CA GLN A 188 9.69 -3.41 -8.30
C GLN A 188 10.01 -3.48 -9.80
N LYS A 189 9.53 -4.52 -10.51
CA LYS A 189 9.75 -4.69 -11.95
C LYS A 189 9.25 -3.50 -12.77
N TYR A 190 8.10 -2.94 -12.41
CA TYR A 190 7.49 -1.81 -13.11
C TYR A 190 7.76 -0.45 -12.44
N LYS A 191 8.61 -0.41 -11.41
CA LYS A 191 8.97 0.80 -10.64
C LYS A 191 7.74 1.52 -10.06
N TRP A 192 6.73 0.77 -9.65
CA TRP A 192 5.55 1.30 -8.98
C TRP A 192 5.83 1.47 -7.49
N SER A 193 5.46 2.62 -6.96
CA SER A 193 5.66 3.08 -5.57
C SER A 193 4.34 3.34 -4.83
N PHE A 194 3.19 3.35 -5.51
CA PHE A 194 1.88 3.60 -4.89
C PHE A 194 0.85 2.51 -5.27
N ALA A 195 0.03 2.11 -4.30
CA ALA A 195 -1.07 1.17 -4.48
C ALA A 195 -2.32 1.59 -3.70
N ASN A 196 -3.50 1.24 -4.19
CA ASN A 196 -4.73 1.12 -3.40
C ASN A 196 -4.99 -0.35 -3.14
N VAL A 197 -5.52 -0.72 -1.99
CA VAL A 197 -5.87 -2.12 -1.67
C VAL A 197 -7.35 -2.21 -1.38
N ILE A 198 -8.08 -3.04 -2.12
CA ILE A 198 -9.44 -3.47 -1.77
C ILE A 198 -9.31 -4.83 -1.12
N TYR A 199 -9.85 -5.02 0.07
CA TYR A 199 -9.72 -6.28 0.80
C TYR A 199 -11.06 -6.79 1.34
N GLN A 200 -11.18 -8.11 1.42
CA GLN A 200 -12.36 -8.78 1.97
C GLN A 200 -12.53 -8.51 3.47
N GLY A 201 -13.76 -8.21 3.90
CA GLY A 201 -14.06 -7.75 5.25
C GLY A 201 -14.08 -8.84 6.35
N ASP A 202 -13.17 -9.80 6.31
CA ASP A 202 -13.00 -10.88 7.29
C ASP A 202 -11.53 -11.08 7.69
N SER A 203 -11.24 -12.16 8.43
CA SER A 203 -9.88 -12.47 8.90
C SER A 203 -8.88 -12.69 7.74
N TYR A 204 -9.32 -13.30 6.64
CA TYR A 204 -8.49 -13.55 5.47
C TYR A 204 -8.08 -12.26 4.76
N GLY A 205 -9.05 -11.40 4.43
CA GLY A 205 -8.72 -10.15 3.74
C GLY A 205 -7.88 -9.20 4.60
N GLN A 206 -8.11 -9.19 5.92
CA GLN A 206 -7.32 -8.38 6.86
C GLN A 206 -5.88 -8.88 7.01
N GLY A 207 -5.65 -10.20 7.16
CA GLY A 207 -4.30 -10.73 7.23
C GLY A 207 -3.54 -10.60 5.91
N GLY A 208 -4.23 -10.76 4.77
CA GLY A 208 -3.67 -10.43 3.45
C GLY A 208 -3.27 -8.95 3.31
N LEU A 209 -4.08 -8.02 3.81
CA LEU A 209 -3.73 -6.59 3.86
C LEU A 209 -2.52 -6.34 4.77
N GLN A 210 -2.43 -7.01 5.92
CA GLN A 210 -1.28 -6.90 6.81
C GLN A 210 0.00 -7.41 6.13
N ALA A 211 -0.05 -8.57 5.48
CA ALA A 211 1.07 -9.12 4.73
C ALA A 211 1.53 -8.17 3.63
N LEU A 212 0.61 -7.51 2.92
CA LEU A 212 0.94 -6.47 1.95
C LEU A 212 1.64 -5.27 2.61
N ASN A 213 1.12 -4.75 3.72
CA ASN A 213 1.75 -3.64 4.44
C ASN A 213 3.18 -3.98 4.88
N GLU A 214 3.41 -5.20 5.35
CA GLU A 214 4.73 -5.66 5.77
C GLU A 214 5.69 -5.83 4.58
N ALA A 215 5.24 -6.49 3.50
CA ALA A 215 6.01 -6.67 2.28
C ALA A 215 6.35 -5.33 1.62
N PHE A 216 5.41 -4.39 1.57
CA PHE A 216 5.58 -3.09 0.92
C PHE A 216 6.34 -2.06 1.76
N ARG A 217 6.60 -2.36 3.04
CA ARG A 217 7.23 -1.42 3.99
C ARG A 217 8.53 -0.80 3.46
N GLY A 218 8.49 0.50 3.21
CA GLY A 218 9.64 1.31 2.76
C GLY A 218 9.86 1.34 1.25
N GLU A 219 9.07 0.59 0.47
CA GLU A 219 9.23 0.45 -0.99
C GLU A 219 7.97 0.87 -1.75
N VAL A 220 6.79 0.50 -1.26
CA VAL A 220 5.49 0.84 -1.87
C VAL A 220 4.57 1.42 -0.79
N LYS A 221 3.93 2.55 -1.07
CA LYS A 221 2.96 3.18 -0.17
C LYS A 221 1.54 2.78 -0.55
N ILE A 222 0.84 2.13 0.39
CA ILE A 222 -0.60 1.92 0.30
C ILE A 222 -1.28 3.26 0.59
N SER A 223 -1.90 3.85 -0.43
CA SER A 223 -2.54 5.18 -0.37
C SER A 223 -3.93 5.12 0.25
N CYS A 224 -4.66 4.03 0.01
CA CYS A 224 -5.98 3.79 0.57
C CYS A 224 -6.22 2.28 0.72
N SER A 225 -6.86 1.89 1.82
CA SER A 225 -7.32 0.53 2.10
C SER A 225 -8.84 0.54 2.18
N ILE A 226 -9.49 -0.18 1.28
CA ILE A 226 -10.94 -0.15 1.07
C ILE A 226 -11.51 -1.52 1.46
N ARG A 227 -12.42 -1.54 2.42
CA ARG A 227 -13.04 -2.78 2.90
C ARG A 227 -14.26 -3.16 2.04
N PHE A 228 -14.34 -4.41 1.61
CA PHE A 228 -15.56 -5.03 1.11
C PHE A 228 -16.36 -5.62 2.27
N ASP A 229 -17.62 -5.24 2.40
CA ASP A 229 -18.51 -5.77 3.44
C ASP A 229 -19.20 -7.05 2.97
N LEU A 230 -18.90 -8.16 3.65
CA LEU A 230 -19.45 -9.49 3.35
C LEU A 230 -20.94 -9.63 3.70
N LEU A 231 -21.46 -8.80 4.62
CA LEU A 231 -22.87 -8.88 5.03
C LEU A 231 -23.79 -8.21 4.01
N THR A 232 -23.36 -7.06 3.51
CA THR A 232 -24.13 -6.29 2.53
C THR A 232 -23.74 -6.59 1.08
N ASP A 233 -22.62 -7.28 0.86
CA ASP A 233 -21.99 -7.48 -0.46
C ASP A 233 -21.68 -6.15 -1.17
N THR A 234 -21.32 -5.11 -0.41
CA THR A 234 -21.07 -3.76 -0.96
C THR A 234 -19.71 -3.18 -0.55
N ILE A 235 -19.31 -2.12 -1.27
CA ILE A 235 -18.25 -1.19 -0.86
C ILE A 235 -18.86 0.20 -0.81
N GLU A 236 -18.79 0.84 0.35
CA GLU A 236 -19.32 2.18 0.50
C GLU A 236 -18.54 3.18 -0.37
N ASN A 237 -19.22 3.88 -1.28
CA ASN A 237 -18.62 5.00 -2.03
C ASN A 237 -17.32 4.65 -2.79
N LEU A 238 -17.21 3.43 -3.33
CA LEU A 238 -16.01 2.89 -4.01
C LEU A 238 -15.35 3.89 -4.98
N ARG A 239 -16.15 4.50 -5.88
CA ARG A 239 -15.64 5.48 -6.85
C ARG A 239 -14.92 6.64 -6.17
N ARG A 240 -15.56 7.26 -5.17
CA ARG A 240 -15.01 8.43 -4.47
C ARG A 240 -13.71 8.08 -3.75
N GLN A 241 -13.66 6.93 -3.09
CA GLN A 241 -12.44 6.50 -2.38
C GLN A 241 -11.24 6.35 -3.34
N LEU A 242 -11.47 5.77 -4.52
CA LEU A 242 -10.44 5.61 -5.55
C LEU A 242 -10.06 6.93 -6.23
N GLU A 243 -11.03 7.77 -6.59
CA GLU A 243 -10.79 9.06 -7.26
C GLU A 243 -9.97 10.03 -6.39
N VAL A 244 -10.20 10.01 -5.08
CA VAL A 244 -9.46 10.84 -4.12
C VAL A 244 -8.03 10.35 -3.93
N SER A 245 -7.77 9.06 -4.11
CA SER A 245 -6.42 8.53 -3.97
C SER A 245 -5.49 9.04 -5.08
N PRO A 246 -4.22 9.37 -4.78
CA PRO A 246 -3.23 9.68 -5.81
C PRO A 246 -2.79 8.44 -6.61
N SER A 247 -2.98 7.24 -6.06
CA SER A 247 -2.62 5.97 -6.71
C SER A 247 -3.59 5.61 -7.83
N ARG A 248 -3.07 5.03 -8.92
CA ARG A 248 -3.82 4.52 -10.07
C ARG A 248 -3.72 3.00 -10.22
N ILE A 249 -3.13 2.33 -9.24
CA ILE A 249 -3.08 0.87 -9.14
C ILE A 249 -3.99 0.41 -8.01
N VAL A 250 -4.81 -0.60 -8.26
CA VAL A 250 -5.71 -1.24 -7.30
C VAL A 250 -5.31 -2.71 -7.18
N VAL A 251 -4.99 -3.16 -5.97
CA VAL A 251 -4.75 -4.56 -5.63
C VAL A 251 -5.99 -5.08 -4.90
N VAL A 252 -6.60 -6.15 -5.41
CA VAL A 252 -7.78 -6.77 -4.79
C VAL A 252 -7.34 -8.02 -4.02
N MET A 253 -7.37 -7.95 -2.69
CA MET A 253 -7.09 -9.03 -1.75
C MET A 253 -8.39 -9.67 -1.26
N ALA A 254 -8.94 -10.58 -2.06
CA ALA A 254 -10.19 -11.29 -1.77
C ALA A 254 -10.17 -12.69 -2.37
N ASN A 255 -11.13 -13.55 -1.99
CA ASN A 255 -11.32 -14.84 -2.65
C ASN A 255 -11.99 -14.67 -4.03
N ALA A 256 -12.09 -15.73 -4.83
CA ALA A 256 -12.61 -15.66 -6.20
C ALA A 256 -14.07 -15.14 -6.25
N ASN A 257 -14.94 -15.64 -5.36
CA ASN A 257 -16.35 -15.25 -5.29
C ASN A 257 -16.52 -13.75 -4.96
N VAL A 258 -15.84 -13.27 -3.92
CA VAL A 258 -15.87 -11.85 -3.52
C VAL A 258 -15.21 -10.97 -4.58
N THR A 259 -14.15 -11.44 -5.24
CA THR A 259 -13.52 -10.73 -6.37
C THR A 259 -14.51 -10.51 -7.52
N THR A 260 -15.31 -11.52 -7.88
CA THR A 260 -16.37 -11.38 -8.89
C THR A 260 -17.40 -10.32 -8.49
N LYS A 261 -17.82 -10.27 -7.22
CA LYS A 261 -18.73 -9.24 -6.70
C LYS A 261 -18.10 -7.84 -6.75
N ILE A 262 -16.84 -7.70 -6.35
CA ILE A 262 -16.08 -6.43 -6.43
C ILE A 262 -16.00 -5.93 -7.87
N LEU A 263 -15.72 -6.83 -8.84
CA LEU A 263 -15.69 -6.45 -10.25
C LEU A 263 -17.06 -6.00 -10.77
N HIS A 264 -18.15 -6.61 -10.30
CA HIS A 264 -19.50 -6.17 -10.62
C HIS A 264 -19.75 -4.74 -10.13
N LEU A 265 -19.46 -4.46 -8.85
CA LEU A 265 -19.56 -3.11 -8.28
C LEU A 265 -18.69 -2.09 -9.03
N ALA A 266 -17.51 -2.51 -9.49
CA ALA A 266 -16.61 -1.65 -10.25
C ALA A 266 -17.14 -1.32 -11.65
N LEU A 267 -17.79 -2.29 -12.31
CA LEU A 267 -18.46 -2.11 -13.60
C LEU A 267 -19.68 -1.18 -13.48
N GLU A 268 -20.43 -1.29 -12.38
CA GLU A 268 -21.58 -0.42 -12.08
C GLU A 268 -21.18 1.01 -11.75
N ALA A 269 -20.08 1.18 -10.99
CA ALA A 269 -19.59 2.50 -10.60
C ALA A 269 -19.07 3.34 -11.78
N GLY A 270 -18.63 2.69 -12.88
CA GLY A 270 -18.09 3.32 -14.08
C GLY A 270 -16.80 4.11 -13.86
N ASP A 271 -15.99 4.28 -14.90
CA ASP A 271 -14.74 5.09 -14.93
C ASP A 271 -13.64 4.76 -13.91
N ILE A 272 -13.79 3.70 -13.10
CA ILE A 272 -12.77 3.25 -12.15
C ILE A 272 -12.02 1.99 -12.58
N LEU A 273 -12.40 1.40 -13.72
CA LEU A 273 -11.68 0.33 -14.40
C LEU A 273 -10.80 0.92 -15.52
N ALA A 274 -10.57 0.20 -16.61
CA ALA A 274 -9.90 0.77 -17.78
C ALA A 274 -10.72 1.94 -18.35
N PRO A 275 -10.09 3.07 -18.72
CA PRO A 275 -8.64 3.34 -18.78
C PRO A 275 -8.03 4.02 -17.55
N SER A 276 -8.79 4.18 -16.46
CA SER A 276 -8.43 5.04 -15.32
C SER A 276 -7.49 4.37 -14.32
N PHE A 277 -7.74 3.10 -14.00
CA PHE A 277 -6.95 2.34 -13.03
C PHE A 277 -6.47 1.02 -13.61
N LEU A 278 -5.28 0.61 -13.19
CA LEU A 278 -4.81 -0.76 -13.35
C LEU A 278 -5.27 -1.59 -12.14
N TRP A 279 -5.94 -2.71 -12.40
CA TRP A 279 -6.35 -3.63 -11.35
C TRP A 279 -5.49 -4.89 -11.37
N ILE A 280 -5.10 -5.34 -10.18
CA ILE A 280 -4.35 -6.57 -9.92
C ILE A 280 -5.21 -7.42 -8.99
N LEU A 281 -5.73 -8.54 -9.49
CA LEU A 281 -6.57 -9.46 -8.74
C LEU A 281 -5.70 -10.57 -8.14
N THR A 282 -5.88 -10.90 -6.86
CA THR A 282 -5.10 -11.96 -6.21
C THR A 282 -5.75 -13.34 -6.22
N ALA A 283 -6.94 -13.46 -6.82
CA ALA A 283 -7.71 -14.69 -6.93
C ALA A 283 -8.02 -15.04 -8.39
N GLY A 284 -6.99 -15.08 -9.24
CA GLY A 284 -7.14 -15.66 -10.58
C GLY A 284 -7.20 -17.18 -10.47
N ASN A 285 -8.38 -17.78 -10.43
CA ASN A 285 -8.54 -19.23 -10.60
C ASN A 285 -9.65 -19.53 -11.61
N SER A 286 -9.76 -20.80 -12.03
CA SER A 286 -10.80 -21.28 -12.96
C SER A 286 -12.22 -21.06 -12.46
N SER A 287 -12.39 -20.86 -11.15
CA SER A 287 -13.68 -20.62 -10.49
C SER A 287 -14.13 -19.16 -10.54
N MET A 288 -13.24 -18.22 -10.88
CA MET A 288 -13.62 -16.81 -11.04
C MET A 288 -14.42 -16.64 -12.33
N SER A 289 -15.74 -16.47 -12.20
CA SER A 289 -16.59 -16.11 -13.33
C SER A 289 -16.39 -14.63 -13.65
N ILE A 290 -16.06 -14.34 -14.92
CA ILE A 290 -16.07 -12.97 -15.41
C ILE A 290 -17.54 -12.51 -15.47
N PRO A 291 -17.92 -11.40 -14.79
CA PRO A 291 -19.29 -10.91 -14.82
C PRO A 291 -19.78 -10.69 -16.25
N HIS A 292 -20.98 -11.17 -16.57
CA HIS A 292 -21.62 -10.82 -17.83
C HIS A 292 -22.19 -9.40 -17.71
N HIS A 293 -21.58 -8.44 -18.43
CA HIS A 293 -21.96 -7.03 -18.34
C HIS A 293 -21.78 -6.35 -19.70
N GLN A 294 -22.60 -5.34 -20.00
CA GLN A 294 -22.50 -4.60 -21.27
C GLN A 294 -21.13 -3.94 -21.46
N ASN A 295 -20.51 -3.51 -20.35
CA ASN A 295 -19.20 -2.86 -20.32
C ASN A 295 -18.04 -3.82 -20.04
N ILE A 296 -18.17 -5.12 -20.33
CA ILE A 296 -17.14 -6.15 -20.05
C ILE A 296 -15.75 -5.80 -20.62
N ASN A 297 -15.70 -5.02 -21.71
CA ASN A 297 -14.46 -4.55 -22.32
C ASN A 297 -13.60 -3.66 -21.37
N GLN A 298 -14.20 -3.03 -20.35
CA GLN A 298 -13.49 -2.27 -19.32
C GLN A 298 -12.60 -3.13 -18.42
N LEU A 299 -12.79 -4.45 -18.42
CA LEU A 299 -11.92 -5.40 -17.73
C LEU A 299 -10.62 -5.67 -18.50
N THR A 300 -10.49 -5.14 -19.72
CA THR A 300 -9.26 -5.27 -20.51
C THR A 300 -8.08 -4.62 -19.79
N GLY A 301 -7.00 -5.37 -19.66
CA GLY A 301 -5.75 -4.93 -19.05
C GLY A 301 -5.63 -5.17 -17.55
N ILE A 302 -6.65 -5.76 -16.92
CA ILE A 302 -6.54 -6.30 -15.57
C ILE A 302 -5.47 -7.40 -15.54
N LEU A 303 -4.66 -7.40 -14.48
CA LEU A 303 -3.70 -8.44 -14.17
C LEU A 303 -4.29 -9.36 -13.10
N MET A 304 -4.06 -10.67 -13.23
CA MET A 304 -4.50 -11.67 -12.27
C MET A 304 -3.29 -12.47 -11.80
N LEU A 305 -3.03 -12.44 -10.51
CA LEU A 305 -2.04 -13.29 -9.86
C LEU A 305 -2.68 -14.64 -9.56
N ARG A 306 -2.10 -15.70 -10.13
CA ARG A 306 -2.55 -17.08 -9.93
C ARG A 306 -1.43 -17.94 -9.37
N LEU A 307 -1.76 -18.77 -8.38
CA LEU A 307 -0.89 -19.84 -7.89
C LEU A 307 -0.99 -21.03 -8.86
N VAL A 308 0.15 -21.57 -9.28
CA VAL A 308 0.22 -22.66 -10.25
C VAL A 308 0.94 -23.88 -9.68
N PRO A 309 0.62 -25.09 -10.17
CA PRO A 309 1.31 -26.29 -9.75
C PRO A 309 2.78 -26.34 -10.24
N PRO A 310 3.66 -27.08 -9.56
CA PRO A 310 5.09 -27.12 -9.93
C PRO A 310 5.38 -27.70 -11.32
N HIS A 311 4.52 -28.58 -11.84
CA HIS A 311 4.70 -29.13 -13.19
C HIS A 311 4.63 -28.07 -14.29
N THR A 312 4.04 -26.89 -14.02
CA THR A 312 4.08 -25.73 -14.95
C THR A 312 5.51 -25.17 -15.13
N PHE A 313 6.43 -25.51 -14.22
CA PHE A 313 7.84 -25.10 -14.21
C PHE A 313 8.81 -26.26 -14.47
N ASP A 314 8.33 -27.38 -15.04
CA ASP A 314 9.12 -28.60 -15.27
C ASP A 314 9.79 -29.17 -13.99
N ILE A 315 9.20 -28.87 -12.82
CA ILE A 315 9.67 -29.37 -11.53
C ILE A 315 9.13 -30.79 -11.34
N SER A 316 9.98 -31.68 -10.81
CA SER A 316 9.63 -33.09 -10.56
C SER A 316 8.42 -33.22 -9.64
N THR A 317 7.35 -33.84 -10.15
CA THR A 317 6.16 -34.23 -9.38
C THR A 317 5.89 -35.73 -9.57
N ASN A 318 5.06 -36.31 -8.71
CA ASN A 318 4.64 -37.70 -8.89
C ASN A 318 3.54 -37.81 -9.96
N THR A 319 3.97 -37.92 -11.22
CA THR A 319 3.06 -38.00 -12.38
C THR A 319 2.21 -39.27 -12.38
N TYR A 320 2.72 -40.37 -11.81
CA TYR A 320 1.95 -41.60 -11.67
C TYR A 320 0.73 -41.40 -10.77
N LEU A 321 0.92 -40.86 -9.55
CA LEU A 321 -0.18 -40.57 -8.63
C LEU A 321 -1.20 -39.61 -9.25
N LEU A 322 -0.72 -38.58 -9.95
CA LEU A 322 -1.59 -37.60 -10.61
C LEU A 322 -2.44 -38.26 -11.71
N ASN A 323 -1.82 -39.04 -12.60
CA ASN A 323 -2.52 -39.67 -13.71
C ASN A 323 -3.56 -40.70 -13.21
N GLU A 324 -3.20 -41.52 -12.21
CA GLU A 324 -4.13 -42.48 -11.61
C GLU A 324 -5.31 -41.78 -10.91
N ALA A 325 -5.05 -40.69 -10.18
CA ALA A 325 -6.09 -39.90 -9.54
C ALA A 325 -7.08 -39.32 -10.57
N LEU A 326 -6.57 -38.79 -11.69
CA LEU A 326 -7.39 -38.26 -12.77
C LEU A 326 -8.20 -39.36 -13.48
N ASN A 327 -7.62 -40.55 -13.66
CA ASN A 327 -8.33 -41.71 -14.18
C ASN A 327 -9.48 -42.12 -13.27
N ILE A 328 -9.23 -42.20 -11.95
CA ILE A 328 -10.26 -42.51 -10.96
C ILE A 328 -11.38 -41.47 -10.99
N TRP A 329 -11.06 -40.18 -11.05
CA TRP A 329 -12.07 -39.13 -11.16
C TRP A 329 -12.90 -39.33 -12.43
N LYS A 330 -12.25 -39.47 -13.58
CA LYS A 330 -12.93 -39.67 -14.87
C LYS A 330 -13.85 -40.91 -14.87
N GLU A 331 -13.46 -41.99 -14.20
CA GLU A 331 -14.26 -43.21 -14.08
C GLU A 331 -15.49 -43.06 -13.17
N ASN A 332 -15.39 -42.24 -12.11
CA ASN A 332 -16.44 -42.14 -11.08
C ASN A 332 -17.34 -40.91 -11.24
N ASP A 333 -16.92 -39.91 -12.01
CA ASP A 333 -17.67 -38.67 -12.25
C ASP A 333 -17.22 -38.03 -13.56
N ALA A 334 -17.60 -38.68 -14.67
CA ALA A 334 -17.22 -38.25 -16.01
C ALA A 334 -17.82 -36.89 -16.40
N ASP A 335 -18.98 -36.54 -15.83
CA ASP A 335 -19.71 -35.31 -16.14
C ASP A 335 -19.01 -34.06 -15.58
N SER A 336 -18.41 -34.16 -14.39
CA SER A 336 -17.62 -33.08 -13.80
C SER A 336 -16.17 -33.02 -14.27
N PHE A 337 -15.67 -34.10 -14.86
CA PHE A 337 -14.32 -34.16 -15.39
C PHE A 337 -14.19 -33.31 -16.67
N HIS A 338 -13.71 -32.08 -16.51
CA HIS A 338 -13.47 -31.20 -17.65
C HIS A 338 -12.21 -31.64 -18.43
N GLN A 339 -12.37 -31.96 -19.72
CA GLN A 339 -11.30 -32.39 -20.63
C GLN A 339 -10.19 -31.33 -20.89
N ASN A 340 -10.35 -30.09 -20.41
CA ASN A 340 -9.39 -29.00 -20.61
C ASN A 340 -8.21 -29.08 -19.62
N TRP A 341 -7.42 -30.14 -19.74
CA TRP A 341 -6.08 -30.24 -19.19
C TRP A 341 -5.18 -29.29 -20.00
N PRO A 342 -4.81 -28.09 -19.47
CA PRO A 342 -3.99 -27.88 -18.27
C PRO A 342 -4.52 -26.83 -17.26
N GLN A 343 -5.84 -26.65 -17.11
CA GLN A 343 -6.45 -25.59 -16.27
C GLN A 343 -7.04 -26.09 -14.93
N LEU A 344 -6.50 -27.16 -14.35
CA LEU A 344 -6.94 -27.64 -13.04
C LEU A 344 -6.54 -26.66 -11.93
N ASP A 345 -7.46 -26.32 -11.02
CA ASP A 345 -7.13 -25.50 -9.85
C ASP A 345 -6.08 -26.23 -8.98
N VAL A 346 -5.04 -25.50 -8.58
CA VAL A 346 -3.94 -26.03 -7.76
C VAL A 346 -4.45 -26.49 -6.39
N PHE A 347 -5.54 -25.89 -5.89
CA PHE A 347 -6.14 -26.28 -4.62
C PHE A 347 -6.70 -27.70 -4.64
N ALA A 348 -7.16 -28.20 -5.79
CA ALA A 348 -7.58 -29.59 -5.94
C ALA A 348 -6.40 -30.56 -5.81
N LEU A 349 -5.22 -30.18 -6.32
CA LEU A 349 -3.99 -30.95 -6.15
C LEU A 349 -3.52 -30.93 -4.70
N TYR A 350 -3.66 -29.81 -3.99
CA TYR A 350 -3.40 -29.77 -2.55
C TYR A 350 -4.38 -30.63 -1.76
N ALA A 351 -5.65 -30.71 -2.15
CA ALA A 351 -6.63 -31.58 -1.49
C ALA A 351 -6.24 -33.07 -1.61
N PHE A 352 -5.70 -33.49 -2.77
CA PHE A 352 -5.11 -34.82 -2.94
C PHE A 352 -3.93 -35.05 -1.99
N ASP A 353 -2.93 -34.17 -2.01
CA ASP A 353 -1.74 -34.34 -1.16
C ASP A 353 -2.06 -34.26 0.33
N ALA A 354 -3.11 -33.52 0.73
CA ALA A 354 -3.56 -33.40 2.11
C ALA A 354 -4.04 -34.73 2.68
N ILE A 355 -4.91 -35.42 1.96
CA ILE A 355 -5.40 -36.71 2.42
C ILE A 355 -4.35 -37.81 2.25
N TRP A 356 -3.55 -37.74 1.18
CA TRP A 356 -2.43 -38.68 0.97
C TRP A 356 -1.44 -38.62 2.13
N MET A 357 -1.10 -37.41 2.58
CA MET A 357 -0.28 -37.19 3.77
C MET A 357 -0.87 -37.81 5.03
N LEU A 358 -2.16 -37.60 5.30
CA LEU A 358 -2.81 -38.17 6.48
C LEU A 358 -2.76 -39.70 6.45
N ILE A 359 -3.04 -40.31 5.30
CA ILE A 359 -2.98 -41.77 5.12
C ILE A 359 -1.59 -42.29 5.48
N LEU A 360 -0.55 -41.70 4.87
CA LEU A 360 0.84 -42.11 5.12
C LEU A 360 1.24 -41.91 6.60
N ALA A 361 0.82 -40.79 7.21
CA ALA A 361 1.18 -40.48 8.60
C ALA A 361 0.54 -41.46 9.59
N PHE A 362 -0.73 -41.84 9.38
CA PHE A 362 -1.40 -42.83 10.23
C PHE A 362 -0.89 -44.26 9.99
N GLN A 363 -0.45 -44.58 8.77
CA GLN A 363 0.24 -45.85 8.51
C GLN A 363 1.54 -45.95 9.32
N GLU A 364 2.37 -44.92 9.29
CA GLU A 364 3.61 -44.87 10.07
C GLU A 364 3.32 -44.93 11.58
N LEU A 365 2.32 -44.17 12.06
CA LEU A 365 1.91 -44.16 13.47
C LEU A 365 1.51 -45.55 13.97
N CYS A 366 0.67 -46.25 13.21
CA CYS A 366 0.20 -47.59 13.59
C CYS A 366 1.26 -48.68 13.40
N GLN A 367 2.27 -48.46 12.55
CA GLN A 367 3.44 -49.34 12.49
C GLN A 367 4.32 -49.20 13.74
N GLN A 368 4.45 -47.99 14.29
CA GLN A 368 5.25 -47.73 15.49
C GLN A 368 4.51 -48.12 16.78
N ASN A 369 3.18 -47.92 16.86
CA ASN A 369 2.41 -48.12 18.09
C ASN A 369 1.04 -48.80 17.84
N ALA A 370 1.06 -50.11 17.54
CA ALA A 370 -0.08 -50.84 16.99
C ALA A 370 -1.35 -50.90 17.87
N THR A 371 -1.23 -50.85 19.21
CA THR A 371 -2.39 -51.07 20.10
C THR A 371 -3.22 -49.83 20.36
N ASN A 372 -2.62 -48.62 20.35
CA ASN A 372 -3.30 -47.37 20.73
C ASN A 372 -3.28 -46.27 19.66
N CYS A 373 -2.80 -46.55 18.44
CA CYS A 373 -2.67 -45.51 17.40
C CYS A 373 -3.98 -44.87 16.94
N LEU A 374 -5.13 -45.53 17.15
CA LEU A 374 -6.46 -45.08 16.72
C LEU A 374 -7.44 -44.83 17.89
N SER A 375 -6.98 -44.89 19.15
CA SER A 375 -7.86 -44.77 20.31
C SER A 375 -8.05 -43.32 20.74
N PHE A 376 -9.26 -43.01 21.21
CA PHE A 376 -9.59 -41.71 21.80
C PHE A 376 -10.02 -41.85 23.26
N GLU A 377 -9.88 -40.78 24.04
CA GLU A 377 -10.20 -40.78 25.47
C GLU A 377 -11.71 -40.74 25.77
N ASN A 378 -12.46 -39.90 25.06
CA ASN A 378 -13.91 -39.75 25.27
C ASN A 378 -14.66 -39.63 23.94
N HIS A 379 -15.13 -40.76 23.44
CA HIS A 379 -15.70 -40.89 22.11
C HIS A 379 -17.05 -40.18 21.89
N PHE A 380 -17.80 -39.86 22.95
CA PHE A 380 -19.19 -39.39 22.83
C PHE A 380 -19.35 -37.86 22.86
N ASP A 381 -18.34 -37.14 23.36
CA ASP A 381 -18.37 -35.67 23.46
C ASP A 381 -17.33 -35.07 22.52
N CYS A 382 -17.77 -34.33 21.51
CA CYS A 382 -16.93 -33.65 20.53
C CYS A 382 -15.78 -32.85 21.18
N PHE A 383 -16.04 -32.17 22.31
CA PHE A 383 -15.07 -31.27 22.95
C PHE A 383 -14.19 -31.95 23.99
N ALA A 384 -14.53 -33.17 24.40
CA ALA A 384 -13.73 -34.03 25.25
C ALA A 384 -13.02 -35.13 24.46
N ASN A 385 -13.36 -35.32 23.19
CA ASN A 385 -12.72 -36.30 22.33
C ASN A 385 -11.28 -35.89 22.05
N HIS A 386 -10.34 -36.71 22.52
CA HIS A 386 -8.91 -36.47 22.37
C HIS A 386 -8.23 -37.72 21.80
N LEU A 387 -7.52 -37.57 20.67
CA LEU A 387 -6.72 -38.65 20.09
C LEU A 387 -5.48 -38.89 20.95
N THR A 388 -5.42 -40.06 21.60
CA THR A 388 -4.35 -40.39 22.56
C THR A 388 -2.96 -40.35 21.93
N ALA A 389 -2.85 -40.75 20.67
CA ALA A 389 -1.61 -40.76 19.89
C ALA A 389 -1.30 -39.42 19.20
N GLY A 390 -2.03 -38.34 19.50
CA GLY A 390 -1.93 -37.06 18.79
C GLY A 390 -0.55 -36.41 18.86
N ASN A 391 0.17 -36.53 19.99
CA ASN A 391 1.53 -36.00 20.13
C ASN A 391 2.53 -36.73 19.20
N GLU A 392 2.39 -38.05 19.08
CA GLU A 392 3.27 -38.87 18.24
C GLU A 392 2.97 -38.67 16.76
N LEU A 393 1.68 -38.57 16.42
CA LEU A 393 1.24 -38.20 15.07
C LEU A 393 1.79 -36.83 14.65
N HIS A 394 1.78 -35.86 15.58
CA HIS A 394 2.35 -34.55 15.34
C HIS A 394 3.86 -34.63 15.05
N ARG A 395 4.61 -35.46 15.78
CA ARG A 395 6.05 -35.69 15.54
C ARG A 395 6.30 -36.27 14.14
N ILE A 396 5.51 -37.28 13.75
CA ILE A 396 5.59 -37.91 12.42
C ILE A 396 5.33 -36.87 11.32
N LEU A 397 4.25 -36.11 11.42
CA LEU A 397 3.90 -35.08 10.44
C LEU A 397 4.95 -33.97 10.30
N GLN A 398 5.72 -33.66 11.37
CA GLN A 398 6.82 -32.70 11.30
C GLN A 398 8.06 -33.23 10.57
N THR A 399 8.34 -34.53 10.67
CA THR A 399 9.52 -35.15 10.06
C THR A 399 9.26 -35.79 8.71
N MET A 400 7.98 -35.94 8.34
CA MET A 400 7.56 -36.58 7.11
C MET A 400 8.09 -35.83 5.87
N ASN A 401 8.56 -36.62 4.91
CA ASN A 401 8.93 -36.16 3.58
C ASN A 401 8.36 -37.10 2.51
N PHE A 402 7.67 -36.55 1.51
CA PHE A 402 7.28 -37.34 0.33
C PHE A 402 7.10 -36.44 -0.89
N THR A 403 7.18 -37.03 -2.08
CA THR A 403 6.86 -36.34 -3.34
C THR A 403 5.43 -36.66 -3.75
N GLY A 404 4.55 -35.67 -3.60
CA GLY A 404 3.15 -35.73 -3.99
C GLY A 404 2.90 -35.21 -5.40
N VAL A 405 1.63 -34.93 -5.71
CA VAL A 405 1.22 -34.36 -7.01
C VAL A 405 1.55 -32.87 -7.11
N THR A 406 1.72 -32.19 -5.97
CA THR A 406 2.20 -30.80 -5.86
C THR A 406 3.69 -30.69 -5.55
N GLY A 407 4.47 -31.72 -5.89
CA GLY A 407 5.92 -31.74 -5.68
C GLY A 407 6.33 -32.22 -4.29
N LEU A 408 7.47 -31.77 -3.80
CA LEU A 408 7.97 -32.15 -2.48
C LEU A 408 7.04 -31.59 -1.39
N VAL A 409 6.64 -32.44 -0.46
CA VAL A 409 5.87 -32.06 0.72
C VAL A 409 6.70 -32.35 1.95
N GLN A 410 7.06 -31.29 2.68
CA GLN A 410 7.91 -31.34 3.85
C GLN A 410 7.56 -30.19 4.79
N PHE A 411 7.50 -30.49 6.09
CA PHE A 411 7.28 -29.51 7.14
C PHE A 411 8.50 -29.35 8.05
N GLY A 412 8.47 -28.30 8.87
CA GLY A 412 9.44 -28.08 9.92
C GLY A 412 8.78 -27.92 11.29
N SER A 413 9.61 -27.82 12.32
CA SER A 413 9.16 -27.63 13.70
C SER A 413 8.59 -26.25 14.00
N ASN A 414 8.97 -25.23 13.22
CA ASN A 414 8.77 -23.82 13.61
C ASN A 414 7.51 -23.17 13.03
N LYS A 415 7.01 -23.67 11.89
CA LYS A 415 5.84 -23.12 11.19
C LYS A 415 4.89 -24.24 10.79
N THR A 416 3.62 -23.89 10.56
CA THR A 416 2.61 -24.81 9.98
C THR A 416 2.76 -25.01 8.47
N ASP A 417 3.60 -24.18 7.83
CA ASP A 417 3.83 -24.14 6.39
C ASP A 417 4.85 -25.16 5.91
N ARG A 418 4.73 -25.53 4.63
CA ARG A 418 5.80 -26.22 3.92
C ARG A 418 7.12 -25.45 4.02
N VAL A 419 8.22 -26.18 4.15
CA VAL A 419 9.58 -25.64 4.25
C VAL A 419 9.93 -24.83 2.98
N ASP A 420 10.75 -23.79 3.12
CA ASP A 420 11.36 -23.02 2.02
C ASP A 420 10.42 -22.55 0.90
N GLY A 421 9.16 -22.23 1.23
CA GLY A 421 8.19 -21.77 0.24
C GLY A 421 7.97 -22.78 -0.90
N ILE A 422 8.20 -24.08 -0.65
CA ILE A 422 7.98 -25.14 -1.63
C ILE A 422 6.52 -25.08 -2.11
N GLY A 423 6.34 -25.12 -3.43
CA GLY A 423 5.02 -24.97 -4.06
C GLY A 423 4.58 -23.53 -4.31
N ALA A 424 5.39 -22.53 -3.95
CA ALA A 424 5.09 -21.12 -4.23
C ALA A 424 5.47 -20.73 -5.67
N HIS A 425 4.67 -21.17 -6.64
CA HIS A 425 4.85 -20.82 -8.04
C HIS A 425 3.70 -19.94 -8.52
N TYR A 426 4.01 -18.77 -9.07
CA TYR A 426 2.99 -17.81 -9.47
C TYR A 426 3.09 -17.46 -10.95
N VAL A 427 1.95 -17.15 -11.54
CA VAL A 427 1.86 -16.56 -12.87
C VAL A 427 1.03 -15.29 -12.81
N ILE A 428 1.34 -14.35 -13.71
CA ILE A 428 0.44 -13.24 -14.02
C ILE A 428 -0.28 -13.56 -15.30
N GLU A 429 -1.60 -13.50 -15.26
CA GLU A 429 -2.47 -13.53 -16.41
C GLU A 429 -3.00 -12.13 -16.70
N ASN A 430 -3.20 -11.83 -17.97
CA ASN A 430 -3.70 -10.54 -18.43
C ASN A 430 -5.01 -10.74 -19.18
N ILE A 431 -6.03 -9.96 -18.81
CA ILE A 431 -7.30 -9.94 -19.50
C ILE A 431 -7.15 -9.14 -20.79
N GLN A 432 -7.34 -9.80 -21.93
CA GLN A 432 -7.16 -9.25 -23.26
C GLN A 432 -8.51 -9.16 -24.01
N PRO A 433 -8.62 -8.23 -24.97
CA PRO A 433 -9.84 -8.08 -25.74
C PRO A 433 -10.18 -9.38 -26.50
N PRO A 434 -11.45 -9.59 -26.87
CA PRO A 434 -11.85 -10.79 -27.58
C PRO A 434 -11.11 -10.97 -28.91
N ARG A 435 -10.91 -12.23 -29.33
CA ARG A 435 -10.42 -12.55 -30.69
C ARG A 435 -11.45 -12.11 -31.72
N ALA A 436 -10.99 -11.79 -32.94
CA ALA A 436 -11.89 -11.60 -34.08
C ALA A 436 -12.85 -12.80 -34.15
N ASN A 437 -14.16 -12.53 -34.10
CA ASN A 437 -15.28 -13.50 -34.10
C ASN A 437 -15.65 -14.16 -32.75
N SER A 438 -15.12 -13.69 -31.61
CA SER A 438 -15.58 -14.08 -30.27
C SER A 438 -16.03 -12.87 -29.47
N HIS A 439 -17.06 -13.04 -28.64
CA HIS A 439 -17.48 -12.03 -27.66
C HIS A 439 -16.87 -12.27 -26.26
N ARG A 440 -16.05 -13.32 -26.10
CA ARG A 440 -15.43 -13.67 -24.81
C ARG A 440 -14.06 -13.04 -24.68
N LEU A 441 -13.79 -12.43 -23.52
CA LEU A 441 -12.46 -11.96 -23.13
C LEU A 441 -11.48 -13.12 -23.11
N GLN A 442 -10.22 -12.82 -23.44
CA GLN A 442 -9.13 -13.78 -23.39
C GLN A 442 -8.37 -13.60 -22.09
N ILE A 443 -7.99 -14.71 -21.46
CA ILE A 443 -7.08 -14.73 -20.33
C ILE A 443 -5.77 -15.33 -20.84
N VAL A 444 -4.69 -14.55 -20.77
CA VAL A 444 -3.40 -14.94 -21.34
C VAL A 444 -2.31 -14.83 -20.27
N GLU A 445 -1.56 -15.90 -20.06
CA GLU A 445 -0.39 -15.91 -19.18
C GLU A 445 0.74 -15.06 -19.78
N VAL A 446 1.23 -14.08 -19.03
CA VAL A 446 2.22 -13.08 -19.48
C VAL A 446 3.53 -13.11 -18.69
N LEU A 447 3.49 -13.51 -17.41
CA LEU A 447 4.68 -13.58 -16.56
C LEU A 447 4.65 -14.84 -15.68
N ARG A 448 5.84 -15.34 -15.34
CA ARG A 448 6.07 -16.47 -14.42
C ARG A 448 7.04 -16.08 -13.31
N LEU A 449 6.81 -16.59 -12.10
CA LEU A 449 7.67 -16.40 -10.94
C LEU A 449 7.88 -17.74 -10.22
N ASN A 450 9.13 -18.15 -10.05
CA ASN A 450 9.47 -19.21 -9.11
C ASN A 450 9.71 -18.60 -7.72
N GLY A 451 8.70 -18.65 -6.85
CA GLY A 451 8.67 -17.99 -5.56
C GLY A 451 9.31 -18.75 -4.40
N THR A 452 9.90 -19.93 -4.64
CA THR A 452 10.52 -20.77 -3.59
C THR A 452 11.54 -20.00 -2.74
N LYS A 453 12.32 -19.10 -3.34
CA LYS A 453 13.35 -18.32 -2.62
C LYS A 453 12.88 -17.00 -2.02
N LEU A 454 11.58 -16.65 -2.12
CA LEU A 454 11.07 -15.36 -1.62
C LEU A 454 11.19 -15.23 -0.09
N ASN A 455 11.12 -16.34 0.64
CA ASN A 455 11.20 -16.36 2.10
C ASN A 455 12.60 -16.18 2.69
N ILE A 456 13.64 -16.29 1.88
CA ILE A 456 15.03 -16.36 2.36
C ILE A 456 15.59 -14.95 2.60
N THR A 457 15.29 -13.99 1.72
CA THR A 457 15.68 -12.58 1.86
C THR A 457 14.75 -11.68 1.05
N ARG A 458 14.43 -10.49 1.56
CA ARG A 458 13.72 -9.43 0.82
C ARG A 458 14.41 -9.07 -0.52
N ASN A 459 15.74 -9.19 -0.53
CA ASN A 459 16.60 -8.95 -1.68
C ASN A 459 16.85 -10.19 -2.54
N SER A 460 15.98 -11.21 -2.47
CA SER A 460 16.15 -12.38 -3.34
C SER A 460 16.25 -11.93 -4.81
N GLU A 461 17.14 -12.56 -5.58
CA GLU A 461 17.27 -12.37 -7.04
C GLU A 461 16.06 -12.95 -7.81
N THR A 462 14.96 -13.24 -7.12
CA THR A 462 13.74 -13.76 -7.72
C THR A 462 13.07 -12.68 -8.54
N GLU A 463 13.00 -12.89 -9.85
CA GLU A 463 12.40 -11.95 -10.80
C GLU A 463 11.28 -12.59 -11.62
N TRP A 464 10.32 -11.75 -12.04
CA TRP A 464 9.26 -12.15 -12.96
C TRP A 464 9.80 -12.32 -14.38
N MET A 465 9.69 -13.54 -14.90
CA MET A 465 10.13 -13.91 -16.26
C MET A 465 8.98 -13.76 -17.26
N PRO A 466 9.21 -13.18 -18.46
CA PRO A 466 8.20 -13.11 -19.50
C PRO A 466 7.95 -14.46 -20.17
N THR A 467 6.69 -14.76 -20.51
CA THR A 467 6.29 -16.00 -21.20
C THR A 467 6.37 -15.88 -22.74
N GLY A 468 6.64 -14.67 -23.25
CA GLY A 468 6.59 -14.35 -24.68
C GLY A 468 5.31 -13.62 -25.10
N ASN A 469 4.25 -13.69 -24.29
CA ASN A 469 3.02 -12.93 -24.51
C ASN A 469 3.17 -11.49 -24.03
N ARG A 470 2.67 -10.52 -24.82
CA ARG A 470 2.68 -9.10 -24.45
C ARG A 470 1.51 -8.76 -23.52
N ILE A 471 1.77 -7.92 -22.53
CA ILE A 471 0.74 -7.37 -21.65
C ILE A 471 -0.04 -6.29 -22.41
N ARG A 472 -1.37 -6.38 -22.39
CA ARG A 472 -2.26 -5.30 -22.81
C ARG A 472 -2.59 -4.44 -21.60
N TRP A 473 -2.30 -3.14 -21.69
CA TRP A 473 -2.60 -2.20 -20.61
C TRP A 473 -3.94 -1.48 -20.84
N PRO A 474 -4.63 -1.04 -19.76
CA PRO A 474 -5.94 -0.39 -19.82
C PRO A 474 -6.09 0.78 -20.81
N ARG A 475 -5.02 1.52 -21.09
CA ARG A 475 -5.00 2.69 -21.99
C ARG A 475 -4.57 2.39 -23.43
N LYS A 476 -4.55 1.12 -23.84
CA LYS A 476 -3.93 0.66 -25.10
C LYS A 476 -2.47 1.11 -25.24
N TRP A 477 -1.79 1.34 -24.10
CA TRP A 477 -0.38 1.68 -24.06
C TRP A 477 0.47 0.45 -24.41
N ASP A 478 1.59 0.69 -25.08
CA ASP A 478 2.65 -0.32 -25.26
C ASP A 478 3.52 -0.47 -24.00
N GLU A 479 3.44 0.50 -23.08
CA GLU A 479 4.22 0.56 -21.83
C GLU A 479 3.33 0.49 -20.58
N ALA A 480 3.94 0.03 -19.48
CA ALA A 480 3.28 -0.08 -18.18
C ALA A 480 2.82 1.30 -17.68
N PRO A 481 1.61 1.39 -17.08
CA PRO A 481 1.10 2.67 -16.62
C PRO A 481 1.88 3.23 -15.44
N THR A 482 1.89 4.56 -15.30
CA THR A 482 2.36 5.20 -14.07
C THR A 482 1.41 4.86 -12.92
N ASP A 483 1.98 4.66 -11.75
CA ASP A 483 1.28 4.31 -10.51
C ASP A 483 0.57 5.49 -9.85
N TYR A 484 0.90 6.73 -10.22
CA TYR A 484 0.23 7.94 -9.75
C TYR A 484 -0.57 8.65 -10.84
N ALA A 485 -1.54 9.45 -10.39
CA ALA A 485 -2.31 10.35 -11.23
C ALA A 485 -1.40 11.41 -11.87
N LEU A 486 -1.24 11.37 -13.20
CA LEU A 486 -0.56 12.44 -13.93
C LEU A 486 -1.41 13.72 -13.82
N LEU A 487 -0.79 14.82 -13.35
CA LEU A 487 -1.41 16.15 -13.36
C LEU A 487 -1.49 16.77 -14.77
N LYS A 488 -0.88 16.12 -15.76
CA LYS A 488 -0.82 16.58 -17.15
C LYS A 488 -2.22 16.78 -17.74
N GLY A 489 -2.53 18.00 -18.19
CA GLY A 489 -3.81 18.39 -18.75
C GLY A 489 -4.91 18.73 -17.73
N LYS A 490 -4.67 18.55 -16.42
CA LYS A 490 -5.61 18.98 -15.38
C LYS A 490 -5.45 20.49 -15.13
N THR A 491 -6.56 21.20 -14.97
CA THR A 491 -6.54 22.61 -14.54
C THR A 491 -6.72 22.69 -13.03
N LEU A 492 -5.72 23.22 -12.33
CA LEU A 492 -5.75 23.40 -10.89
C LEU A 492 -6.32 24.77 -10.50
N ASN A 493 -7.24 24.80 -9.54
CA ASN A 493 -7.76 26.03 -8.97
C ASN A 493 -6.89 26.48 -7.79
N ILE A 494 -6.15 27.56 -7.99
CA ILE A 494 -5.16 28.08 -7.04
C ILE A 494 -5.68 29.37 -6.44
N THR A 495 -5.92 29.37 -5.13
CA THR A 495 -6.27 30.59 -4.39
C THR A 495 -5.00 31.34 -4.01
N VAL A 496 -4.96 32.64 -4.25
CA VAL A 496 -3.76 33.45 -4.02
C VAL A 496 -4.06 34.67 -3.16
N TYR A 497 -3.20 34.91 -2.17
CA TYR A 497 -3.14 36.11 -1.36
C TYR A 497 -1.99 37.00 -1.84
N ILE A 498 -2.28 38.27 -2.16
CA ILE A 498 -1.29 39.21 -2.70
C ILE A 498 -0.26 39.52 -1.62
N SER A 499 0.98 39.02 -1.82
CA SER A 499 2.07 39.10 -0.85
C SER A 499 3.38 39.45 -1.54
N PRO A 500 3.69 40.75 -1.70
CA PRO A 500 4.97 41.19 -2.28
C PRO A 500 6.16 40.73 -1.42
N PRO A 501 7.26 40.20 -2.01
CA PRO A 501 7.56 40.06 -3.44
C PRO A 501 7.22 38.67 -4.04
N PHE A 502 6.56 37.79 -3.28
CA PHE A 502 6.34 36.39 -3.67
C PHE A 502 5.24 36.24 -4.73
N PHE A 503 4.16 37.00 -4.62
CA PHE A 503 3.10 37.06 -5.60
C PHE A 503 2.47 38.44 -5.65
N MET A 504 2.49 39.06 -6.82
CA MET A 504 2.12 40.45 -7.07
C MET A 504 1.26 40.57 -8.32
N LYS A 505 0.49 41.64 -8.38
CA LYS A 505 -0.30 42.03 -9.55
C LYS A 505 0.48 43.08 -10.32
N THR A 506 0.67 42.88 -11.62
CA THR A 506 1.42 43.82 -12.47
C THR A 506 0.75 45.20 -12.48
N SER A 507 1.57 46.25 -12.52
CA SER A 507 1.10 47.64 -12.42
C SER A 507 0.34 48.15 -13.66
N SER A 508 0.44 47.43 -14.80
CA SER A 508 -0.22 47.77 -16.07
C SER A 508 -1.05 46.58 -16.55
N PRO A 509 -2.33 46.79 -16.93
CA PRO A 509 -3.13 45.75 -17.57
C PRO A 509 -2.64 45.48 -19.00
N ASP A 510 -2.77 44.24 -19.44
CA ASP A 510 -2.50 43.81 -20.82
C ASP A 510 -3.43 44.52 -21.82
N ILE A 511 -3.15 44.43 -23.13
CA ILE A 511 -3.92 45.05 -24.22
C ILE A 511 -5.43 44.71 -24.21
N HIS A 512 -5.82 43.64 -23.50
CA HIS A 512 -7.21 43.21 -23.30
C HIS A 512 -7.82 43.63 -21.95
N GLY A 513 -7.15 44.49 -21.17
CA GLY A 513 -7.62 44.98 -19.88
C GLY A 513 -7.46 43.98 -18.71
N GLN A 514 -6.74 42.88 -18.91
CA GLN A 514 -6.48 41.87 -17.88
C GLN A 514 -5.17 42.17 -17.16
N TYR A 515 -5.18 42.12 -15.83
CA TYR A 515 -3.96 42.29 -15.06
C TYR A 515 -3.15 41.00 -15.05
N LEU A 516 -1.89 41.10 -15.46
CA LEU A 516 -0.92 40.03 -15.34
C LEU A 516 -0.46 39.86 -13.88
N TYR A 517 0.04 38.67 -13.56
CA TYR A 517 0.62 38.37 -12.26
C TYR A 517 2.12 38.20 -12.40
N GLU A 518 2.87 38.64 -11.40
CA GLU A 518 4.33 38.55 -11.35
C GLU A 518 4.79 38.14 -9.96
N GLY A 519 6.03 37.68 -9.84
CA GLY A 519 6.62 37.28 -8.56
C GLY A 519 7.19 35.86 -8.58
N TYR A 520 8.01 35.56 -7.57
CA TYR A 520 8.78 34.32 -7.50
C TYR A 520 7.92 33.05 -7.62
N ILE A 521 6.77 33.02 -6.95
CA ILE A 521 5.89 31.83 -6.98
C ILE A 521 5.15 31.72 -8.32
N HIS A 522 4.77 32.85 -8.93
CA HIS A 522 4.12 32.84 -10.25
C HIS A 522 5.04 32.25 -11.32
N GLU A 523 6.31 32.66 -11.35
CA GLU A 523 7.31 32.12 -12.27
C GLU A 523 7.60 30.63 -12.01
N LEU A 524 7.68 30.22 -10.74
CA LEU A 524 7.82 28.81 -10.37
C LEU A 524 6.65 27.97 -10.89
N LEU A 525 5.41 28.46 -10.79
CA LEU A 525 4.23 27.77 -11.32
C LEU A 525 4.27 27.63 -12.85
N LEU A 526 4.75 28.65 -13.58
CA LEU A 526 4.93 28.57 -15.03
C LEU A 526 5.96 27.49 -15.40
N LEU A 527 7.10 27.44 -14.70
CA LEU A 527 8.11 26.39 -14.85
C LEU A 527 7.55 24.98 -14.55
N LEU A 528 6.75 24.85 -13.49
CA LEU A 528 6.10 23.59 -13.13
C LEU A 528 5.05 23.18 -14.17
N LYS A 529 4.28 24.14 -14.70
CA LYS A 529 3.35 23.91 -15.81
C LYS A 529 4.06 23.40 -17.06
N GLU A 530 5.21 23.96 -17.42
CA GLU A 530 5.99 23.51 -18.58
C GLU A 530 6.53 22.09 -18.37
N LYS A 531 7.09 21.78 -17.19
CA LYS A 531 7.70 20.47 -16.90
C LYS A 531 6.67 19.35 -16.67
N ILE A 532 5.60 19.62 -15.94
CA ILE A 532 4.61 18.62 -15.51
C ILE A 532 3.41 18.60 -16.47
N GLY A 533 3.09 19.72 -17.12
CA GLY A 533 2.03 19.85 -18.13
C GLY A 533 0.63 20.07 -17.56
N PHE A 534 0.48 20.54 -16.32
CA PHE A 534 -0.83 20.93 -15.77
C PHE A 534 -1.16 22.39 -16.11
N ASN A 535 -2.43 22.72 -16.17
CA ASN A 535 -2.92 24.09 -16.27
C ASN A 535 -3.32 24.59 -14.88
N PHE A 536 -3.43 25.90 -14.70
CA PHE A 536 -3.92 26.47 -13.44
C PHE A 536 -4.70 27.76 -13.69
N THR A 537 -5.61 28.05 -12.76
CA THR A 537 -6.39 29.30 -12.69
C THR A 537 -6.18 29.94 -11.33
N TYR A 538 -6.18 31.27 -11.28
CA TYR A 538 -6.03 32.02 -10.03
C TYR A 538 -7.37 32.55 -9.53
N THR A 539 -7.65 32.33 -8.25
CA THR A 539 -8.71 33.00 -7.48
C THR A 539 -8.05 33.90 -6.45
N VAL A 540 -8.14 35.22 -6.63
CA VAL A 540 -7.55 36.18 -5.69
C VAL A 540 -8.42 36.26 -4.44
N ALA A 541 -7.82 36.02 -3.28
CA ALA A 541 -8.49 36.15 -1.99
C ALA A 541 -8.68 37.64 -1.63
N SER A 542 -9.78 37.97 -0.93
CA SER A 542 -10.02 39.34 -0.45
C SER A 542 -9.02 39.72 0.63
N ASN A 543 -8.67 41.00 0.72
CA ASN A 543 -7.76 41.51 1.77
C ASN A 543 -8.33 41.34 3.19
N GLU A 544 -9.64 41.12 3.31
CA GLU A 544 -10.35 40.89 4.58
C GLU A 544 -10.31 39.41 5.03
N THR A 545 -9.88 38.49 4.16
CA THR A 545 -9.84 37.05 4.50
C THR A 545 -8.74 36.74 5.51
N SER A 546 -9.07 35.88 6.47
CA SER A 546 -8.08 35.39 7.43
C SER A 546 -7.21 34.31 6.79
N TYR A 547 -5.95 34.21 7.20
CA TYR A 547 -5.07 33.10 6.81
C TYR A 547 -5.64 31.72 7.18
N ASP A 548 -6.46 31.65 8.24
CA ASP A 548 -7.07 30.38 8.63
C ASP A 548 -8.24 30.00 7.69
N GLU A 549 -8.96 30.97 7.13
CA GLU A 549 -9.96 30.74 6.08
C GLU A 549 -9.31 30.24 4.79
N LEU A 550 -8.11 30.72 4.47
CA LEU A 550 -7.33 30.20 3.35
C LEU A 550 -6.94 28.73 3.56
N VAL A 551 -6.57 28.35 4.79
CA VAL A 551 -6.30 26.95 5.13
C VAL A 551 -7.57 26.10 5.02
N GLU A 552 -8.70 26.62 5.48
CA GLU A 552 -10.01 25.95 5.36
C GLU A 552 -10.45 25.75 3.91
N CYS A 553 -10.09 26.66 2.99
CA CYS A 553 -10.34 26.50 1.56
C CYS A 553 -9.73 25.21 1.00
N VAL A 554 -8.48 24.89 1.38
CA VAL A 554 -7.81 23.65 0.97
C VAL A 554 -8.41 22.44 1.68
N GLN A 555 -8.69 22.56 2.98
CA GLN A 555 -9.29 21.50 3.78
C GLN A 555 -10.67 21.07 3.22
N ASN A 556 -11.48 22.03 2.83
CA ASN A 556 -12.81 21.83 2.25
C ASN A 556 -12.78 21.56 0.73
N ARG A 557 -11.58 21.55 0.11
CA ARG A 557 -11.35 21.33 -1.33
C ARG A 557 -12.07 22.31 -2.25
N THR A 558 -12.36 23.52 -1.77
CA THR A 558 -12.87 24.61 -2.64
C THR A 558 -11.75 25.19 -3.50
N CYS A 559 -10.51 25.09 -3.03
CA CYS A 559 -9.29 25.27 -3.80
C CYS A 559 -8.34 24.09 -3.60
N GLU A 560 -7.47 23.84 -4.57
CA GLU A 560 -6.53 22.71 -4.53
C GLU A 560 -5.17 23.13 -3.97
N ILE A 561 -4.79 24.39 -4.19
CA ILE A 561 -3.54 24.98 -3.70
C ILE A 561 -3.85 26.40 -3.20
N VAL A 562 -3.19 26.78 -2.11
CA VAL A 562 -3.16 28.17 -1.62
C VAL A 562 -1.74 28.71 -1.71
N ILE A 563 -1.61 29.93 -2.22
CA ILE A 563 -0.35 30.69 -2.25
C ILE A 563 -0.53 31.95 -1.42
N ALA A 564 0.21 32.02 -0.31
CA ALA A 564 0.25 33.16 0.58
C ALA A 564 1.59 33.15 1.35
N ASP A 565 1.90 34.22 2.04
CA ASP A 565 2.96 34.32 3.05
C ASP A 565 2.57 33.58 4.36
N LEU A 566 2.14 32.33 4.21
CA LEU A 566 1.56 31.50 5.26
C LEU A 566 2.65 30.89 6.16
N ALA A 567 2.64 31.24 7.44
CA ALA A 567 3.52 30.61 8.43
C ALA A 567 3.10 29.15 8.70
N ILE A 568 4.09 28.26 8.71
CA ILE A 568 3.93 26.84 9.05
C ILE A 568 3.80 26.72 10.58
N THR A 569 2.61 26.38 11.06
CA THR A 569 2.32 26.13 12.48
C THR A 569 1.77 24.72 12.66
N SER A 570 1.96 24.12 13.85
CA SER A 570 1.47 22.76 14.14
C SER A 570 -0.05 22.63 13.95
N SER A 571 -0.83 23.65 14.35
CA SER A 571 -2.29 23.67 14.16
C SER A 571 -2.72 23.67 12.69
N ARG A 572 -1.93 24.25 11.79
CA ARG A 572 -2.22 24.22 10.34
C ARG A 572 -1.73 22.94 9.69
N GLN A 573 -0.58 22.41 10.10
CA GLN A 573 -0.04 21.14 9.61
C GLN A 573 -0.95 19.94 9.93
N SER A 574 -1.73 19.99 11.01
CA SER A 574 -2.73 18.96 11.30
C SER A 574 -3.94 18.99 10.35
N LYS A 575 -4.14 20.08 9.60
CA LYS A 575 -5.28 20.29 8.68
C LYS A 575 -4.89 20.12 7.22
N ILE A 576 -3.70 20.58 6.83
CA ILE A 576 -3.22 20.61 5.44
C ILE A 576 -1.73 20.23 5.36
N ASP A 577 -1.33 19.76 4.18
CA ASP A 577 0.08 19.51 3.87
C ASP A 577 0.76 20.78 3.35
N PHE A 578 2.01 21.01 3.78
CA PHE A 578 2.84 22.14 3.35
C PHE A 578 3.96 21.69 2.41
N SER A 579 4.34 22.57 1.49
CA SER A 579 5.59 22.42 0.74
C SER A 579 6.81 22.64 1.64
N ALA A 580 8.00 22.35 1.10
CA ALA A 580 9.23 22.75 1.75
C ALA A 580 9.25 24.29 1.96
N PRO A 581 9.73 24.78 3.13
CA PRO A 581 9.73 26.21 3.43
C PRO A 581 10.58 26.97 2.42
N ILE A 582 9.98 27.97 1.78
CA ILE A 582 10.63 28.78 0.73
C ILE A 582 11.48 29.89 1.37
N TYR A 583 11.11 30.36 2.56
CA TYR A 583 11.82 31.42 3.27
C TYR A 583 11.85 31.15 4.78
N HIS A 584 13.04 31.11 5.35
CA HIS A 584 13.23 30.98 6.79
C HIS A 584 13.22 32.36 7.45
N ASN A 585 12.09 32.73 8.05
CA ASN A 585 11.97 33.96 8.82
C ASN A 585 12.48 33.77 10.26
N ALA A 586 13.59 34.40 10.61
CA ALA A 586 13.89 34.75 12.00
C ALA A 586 13.27 36.13 12.28
N LEU A 587 12.55 36.27 13.40
CA LEU A 587 11.97 37.55 13.82
C LEU A 587 13.07 38.62 13.87
N ARG A 588 12.85 39.75 13.18
CA ARG A 588 13.78 40.88 13.12
C ARG A 588 13.03 42.16 13.48
N LEU A 589 13.65 42.98 14.33
CA LEU A 589 13.13 44.31 14.65
C LEU A 589 13.61 45.30 13.60
N VAL A 590 12.68 45.93 12.88
CA VAL A 590 12.98 47.05 11.97
C VAL A 590 12.74 48.34 12.72
N VAL A 591 13.79 49.09 13.00
CA VAL A 591 13.70 50.41 13.65
C VAL A 591 14.12 51.47 12.65
N ARG A 592 13.36 52.58 12.62
CA ARG A 592 13.74 53.75 11.84
C ARG A 592 15.10 54.24 12.32
N LYS A 593 16.08 54.30 11.40
CA LYS A 593 17.37 54.92 11.69
C LYS A 593 17.12 56.38 12.11
N SER A 594 17.58 56.75 13.30
CA SER A 594 17.48 58.13 13.79
C SER A 594 18.19 59.07 12.80
N LYS A 595 17.58 60.22 12.48
CA LYS A 595 18.25 61.27 11.72
C LYS A 595 19.51 61.67 12.49
N GLN A 596 20.66 61.78 11.82
CA GLN A 596 21.92 62.19 12.45
C GLN A 596 21.68 63.42 13.32
N LYS A 597 22.07 63.32 14.59
CA LYS A 597 21.97 64.41 15.56
C LYS A 597 22.85 65.54 15.01
N THR A 598 22.25 66.66 14.61
CA THR A 598 23.03 67.84 14.20
C THR A 598 23.89 68.25 15.39
N ILE A 599 25.21 68.26 15.22
CA ILE A 599 26.12 68.72 16.25
C ILE A 599 25.88 70.23 16.38
N ASP A 600 25.26 70.64 17.47
CA ASP A 600 25.10 72.05 17.81
C ASP A 600 26.48 72.61 18.18
N GLN A 601 27.08 73.38 17.27
CA GLN A 601 28.43 73.92 17.42
C GLN A 601 28.54 74.89 18.61
N PHE A 602 27.42 75.42 19.10
CA PHE A 602 27.34 76.30 20.27
C PHE A 602 26.82 75.58 21.52
N ALA A 603 26.78 74.25 21.52
CA ALA A 603 26.38 73.47 22.69
C ALA A 603 27.25 73.78 23.93
N PHE A 604 28.49 74.23 23.74
CA PHE A 604 29.37 74.65 24.84
C PHE A 604 28.94 75.95 25.54
N LEU A 605 28.10 76.78 24.90
CA LEU A 605 27.55 78.00 25.50
C LEU A 605 26.28 77.73 26.30
N LYS A 606 25.57 76.62 26.02
CA LYS A 606 24.32 76.23 26.72
C LYS A 606 24.44 76.03 28.24
N PRO A 607 25.57 75.62 28.84
CA PRO A 607 25.65 75.41 30.28
C PRO A 607 25.46 76.68 31.13
N PHE A 608 25.72 77.88 30.57
CA PHE A 608 25.64 79.14 31.31
C PHE A 608 24.73 80.16 30.63
N SER A 609 24.06 80.99 31.42
CA SER A 609 23.24 82.07 30.90
C SER A 609 24.10 83.16 30.27
N LEU A 610 23.55 83.88 29.28
CA LEU A 610 24.22 85.02 28.64
C LEU A 610 24.68 86.05 29.68
N SER A 611 23.86 86.29 30.71
CA SER A 611 24.19 87.20 31.81
C SER A 611 25.44 86.77 32.57
N LEU A 612 25.62 85.47 32.82
CA LEU A 612 26.82 84.96 33.52
C LEU A 612 28.06 85.14 32.65
N TRP A 613 27.97 84.86 31.35
CA TRP A 613 29.08 85.08 30.42
C TRP A 613 29.51 86.55 30.37
N LEU A 614 28.55 87.48 30.34
CA LEU A 614 28.83 88.92 30.37
C LEU A 614 29.48 89.34 31.69
N MET A 615 29.05 88.78 32.82
CA MET A 615 29.67 89.01 34.14
C MET A 615 31.11 88.52 34.19
N ILE A 616 31.41 87.33 33.65
CA ILE A 616 32.77 86.78 33.63
C ILE A 616 33.69 87.66 32.78
N ILE A 617 33.25 88.07 31.58
CA ILE A 617 34.03 88.96 30.71
C ILE A 617 34.27 90.31 31.40
N GLY A 618 33.25 90.88 32.05
CA GLY A 618 33.37 92.12 32.83
C GLY A 618 34.38 92.01 33.97
N LEU A 619 34.35 90.91 34.74
CA LEU A 619 35.30 90.66 35.83
C LEU A 619 36.75 90.53 35.32
N ILE A 620 36.97 89.83 34.21
CA ILE A 620 38.30 89.68 33.60
C ILE A 620 38.83 91.04 33.11
N TYR A 621 37.98 91.85 32.48
CA TYR A 621 38.38 93.18 32.02
C TYR A 621 38.72 94.12 33.17
N MET A 622 37.88 94.17 34.22
CA MET A 622 38.13 95.04 35.37
C MET A 622 39.38 94.62 36.15
N SER A 623 39.60 93.31 36.35
CA SER A 623 40.79 92.81 37.06
C SER A 623 42.08 93.08 36.28
N SER A 624 42.07 92.90 34.95
CA SER A 624 43.24 93.21 34.11
C SER A 624 43.55 94.71 34.07
N ALA A 625 42.55 95.59 33.98
CA ALA A 625 42.74 97.03 34.06
C ALA A 625 43.33 97.47 35.40
N LEU A 626 42.86 96.89 36.51
CA LEU A 626 43.40 97.14 37.85
C LEU A 626 44.86 96.68 37.96
N PHE A 627 45.17 95.50 37.43
CA PHE A 627 46.53 94.96 37.46
C PHE A 627 47.51 95.81 36.65
N ILE A 628 47.12 96.25 35.45
CA ILE A 628 47.95 97.12 34.60
C ILE A 628 48.20 98.47 35.29
N SER A 629 47.17 99.08 35.89
CA SER A 629 47.30 100.35 36.62
C SER A 629 48.27 100.25 37.80
N ILE A 630 48.20 99.17 38.58
CA ILE A 630 49.14 98.91 39.68
C ILE A 630 50.56 98.71 39.15
N TYR A 631 50.72 97.99 38.04
CA TYR A 631 52.01 97.73 37.43
C TYR A 631 52.69 99.00 36.90
N GLU A 632 51.96 99.88 36.21
CA GLU A 632 52.51 101.14 35.71
C GLU A 632 52.89 102.11 36.83
N TYR A 633 52.11 102.14 37.91
CA TYR A 633 52.44 102.94 39.11
C TYR A 633 53.78 102.49 39.74
N GLN A 634 54.02 101.18 39.84
CA GLN A 634 55.29 100.67 40.35
C GLN A 634 56.47 100.97 39.40
N LYS A 635 56.26 100.92 38.08
CA LYS A 635 57.31 101.18 37.10
C LYS A 635 57.75 102.66 37.05
N THR A 636 56.82 103.60 37.17
CA THR A 636 57.14 105.04 37.20
C THR A 636 57.90 105.43 38.46
N SER A 637 57.61 104.82 39.61
CA SER A 637 58.40 104.99 40.84
C SER A 637 59.87 104.57 40.65
N ASN A 638 60.15 103.50 39.90
CA ASN A 638 61.50 102.97 39.75
C ASN A 638 62.34 103.71 38.70
N ALA A 639 61.72 104.32 37.67
CA ALA A 639 62.43 105.00 36.57
C ALA A 639 62.95 106.41 36.91
N VAL A 640 62.46 107.05 37.97
CA VAL A 640 63.00 108.34 38.45
C VAL A 640 64.40 108.15 39.07
N SER A 641 64.69 106.96 39.58
CA SER A 641 65.96 106.64 40.26
C SER A 641 67.17 106.54 39.31
N GLU A 642 66.95 106.21 38.02
CA GLU A 642 68.02 105.74 37.11
C GLU A 642 68.57 106.83 36.16
N ASN A 643 67.86 107.95 35.97
CA ASN A 643 68.21 108.98 34.98
C ASN A 643 69.27 110.02 35.44
N GLN A 644 69.84 109.91 36.64
CA GLN A 644 70.89 110.83 37.10
C GLN A 644 72.32 110.40 36.72
N GLU A 645 72.58 109.14 36.32
CA GLU A 645 73.96 108.65 36.16
C GLU A 645 74.60 108.84 34.77
N THR A 646 73.84 109.09 33.70
CA THR A 646 74.36 108.98 32.31
C THR A 646 74.80 110.30 31.64
N GLY A 647 74.70 111.45 32.31
CA GLY A 647 74.97 112.77 31.70
C GLY A 647 76.45 113.14 31.45
N ASN A 648 77.43 112.41 32.01
CA ASN A 648 78.81 112.94 32.12
C ASN A 648 79.82 112.56 31.03
N HIS A 649 79.53 111.63 30.09
CA HIS A 649 80.60 111.05 29.25
C HIS A 649 80.69 111.48 27.77
N VAL A 650 79.86 112.42 27.29
CA VAL A 650 79.75 112.69 25.83
C VAL A 650 80.72 113.74 25.25
N ASN A 651 81.30 114.66 26.04
CA ASN A 651 81.99 115.83 25.43
C ASN A 651 83.50 115.71 25.19
N GLU A 652 84.18 114.62 25.56
CA GLU A 652 85.65 114.53 25.48
C GLU A 652 86.23 114.18 24.09
N ARG A 653 85.41 113.80 23.10
CA ARG A 653 85.90 113.35 21.77
C ARG A 653 85.96 114.42 20.67
N GLN A 654 85.70 115.70 20.97
CA GLN A 654 85.75 116.80 19.98
C GLN A 654 87.15 117.29 19.58
N LYS A 655 88.26 116.65 20.01
CA LYS A 655 89.62 117.23 19.90
C LYS A 655 90.56 116.70 18.80
N THR A 656 90.15 115.79 17.90
CA THR A 656 91.09 115.11 16.98
C THR A 656 90.82 115.29 15.47
N LYS A 657 90.21 116.41 15.06
CA LYS A 657 90.14 116.83 13.64
C LYS A 657 91.16 117.92 13.25
N THR A 658 92.06 118.31 14.14
CA THR A 658 93.10 119.29 13.86
C THR A 658 94.46 118.57 13.79
N ASN A 659 95.05 118.58 12.59
CA ASN A 659 96.45 118.22 12.30
C ASN A 659 96.71 116.78 11.85
N ALA A 660 96.28 116.47 10.63
CA ALA A 660 97.14 115.76 9.68
C ALA A 660 96.96 116.32 8.24
N THR A 661 96.92 117.65 8.11
CA THR A 661 97.65 118.33 7.03
C THR A 661 99.09 118.40 7.51
N GLN A 662 100.05 117.98 6.67
CA GLN A 662 101.50 117.85 6.93
C GLN A 662 101.96 116.53 7.59
N ALA A 663 102.12 115.51 6.76
CA ALA A 663 103.42 114.83 6.67
C ALA A 663 103.66 114.25 5.27
N ASP A 664 103.40 115.03 4.20
CA ASP A 664 104.10 114.84 2.92
C ASP A 664 105.43 115.60 2.98
N LYS A 665 106.32 115.08 3.84
CA LYS A 665 107.77 115.28 3.84
C LYS A 665 108.39 114.28 4.81
N LYS A 666 108.73 113.14 4.22
CA LYS A 666 109.79 112.20 4.64
C LYS A 666 110.96 112.88 5.37
N ILE A 667 111.66 112.09 6.21
CA ILE A 667 112.99 112.26 6.82
C ILE A 667 112.86 112.60 8.33
N LYS A 668 113.14 111.69 9.28
CA LYS A 668 114.49 111.21 9.61
C LYS A 668 114.40 110.13 10.72
N LYS A 669 115.10 109.02 10.45
CA LYS A 669 115.92 108.17 11.33
C LYS A 669 115.34 107.78 12.71
N ARG A 670 115.08 106.50 12.98
CA ARG A 670 116.09 105.51 13.47
C ARG A 670 117.05 106.12 14.50
N VAL A 671 116.68 106.04 15.78
CA VAL A 671 117.33 105.36 16.91
C VAL A 671 116.25 105.15 17.96
#